data_AF-A0A7V3EJZ9-F1
#
_entry.id   AF-A0A7V3EJZ9-F1
#
_cell.length_a   1.000
_cell.length_b   1.000
_cell.length_c   1.000
_cell.angle_alpha   90.00
_cell.angle_beta   90.00
_cell.angle_gamma   90.00
#
_symmetry.space_group_name_H-M   'P 1'
#
loop_
_entity.id
_entity.type
_entity.pdbx_description
1 polymer ?
#
loop_
_entity_poly.entity_id
_entity_poly.type
_entity_poly.pdbx_seq_one_letter_code
_entity_poly.pdbx_strand_id
1 'polypeptide(L)'
;MKPAGVLFAFCALLAPLACAEELVFDAVEMAGISGLREFWDWPVVVADDGATRVVDKGHFGKGPVADWTTDKPGAPVFDAVHRSLLIRFPGAAERIAESLKGGKAVAKAELRLPFAGTELYPLGYAEPAGMSFLGDQWVKKQPRWHAIAWALRRPWTADPRMGPTFNAAIHGASYWAKFGAQDESADRFPMRFGPTEVSQASAEGRLDVTALLCDEAFGRTAGERLRALSDCGLLLRKWEVYDASFWTGGYEWATATGPRGILIRAPRLVVTLKDGKTDVGALPPAVDVRRLSGELAAGKKGGAPTATMASPYRIRQFIEEFSFKKPAWMPDWQWQRVQELLALKGARPFPSSVDAYGRWLDEVLSWAPRRWSGFDSAEKLQEFLLYAKAIPEPVKEHFQLYWWAWLMPDRENKDLVQGYIGLKEAQAYYEKTRDWRGNFSVYRTYCRNMGTMNFNHWATTGTLLGGAIMGSERCMAEGRHGLEAWPLRTWCWYDGSTQESIDHYYFSISLKDQKVFADLGPTRLDRLMGQSMLAKSVEELVSCYHPGLKRFIASSGRTGVAYLLVQQDGTKRIVHTLSKSGALTDLKNPQIVGGMQALGHDAQPGMIGQQTFNGPWAPDFVANMVDDKPLPYEMTVNYKQWGHYNATPLWRRSYLGRHYGLASQDIVSNESVPVMAQWRRAEKPVENMQEVGTLLVRYGINRTELLDSLYHGTKQRNPNGSVCVQGGPTFTVQHRNKALVLASPVENLDAGGGRPVPDQIESLQTTIGLFHFEQPAKWEICVDEEKVTAFPFKAKLTQKIAIKDGVSFIGLIPLPATDLGRDQEVVLADDGVETEMQGGGKCRETLRIHAYNFHAEKPVPRASLQGKKTDLAYGGFYIEMGDATEHRDFAAFREHLGKCRIESAWDDGKATLHLKVTSGKDLIEVGFCPGYKEGPTDKAFPYRRVNGQWA
;
A
#
# COMPACT_ATOMS: atom_id res chain seq x y z
N MET A 1 -18.64 43.55 58.95
CA MET A 1 -18.06 44.83 59.42
C MET A 1 -17.28 45.46 58.26
N LYS A 2 -17.63 46.71 57.90
CA LYS A 2 -16.72 47.67 57.24
C LYS A 2 -15.60 48.07 58.22
N PRO A 3 -14.44 48.61 57.79
CA PRO A 3 -14.29 50.04 57.42
C PRO A 3 -13.55 50.24 56.07
N ALA A 4 -13.92 51.21 55.22
CA ALA A 4 -13.40 52.59 55.12
C ALA A 4 -11.90 52.64 54.73
N GLY A 5 -11.41 53.28 53.66
CA GLY A 5 -11.92 54.36 52.82
C GLY A 5 -10.92 55.52 52.86
N VAL A 6 -9.97 55.58 51.92
CA VAL A 6 -9.17 56.78 51.62
C VAL A 6 -8.94 56.85 50.10
N LEU A 7 -9.42 57.95 49.53
CA LEU A 7 -9.31 58.38 48.14
C LEU A 7 -7.91 58.98 47.92
N PHE A 8 -7.17 58.54 46.90
CA PHE A 8 -6.09 59.32 46.29
C PHE A 8 -6.34 59.39 44.79
N ALA A 9 -6.66 60.60 44.31
CA ALA A 9 -6.78 60.92 42.91
C ALA A 9 -5.37 61.06 42.30
N PHE A 10 -4.99 60.13 41.42
CA PHE A 10 -3.87 60.31 40.49
C PHE A 10 -4.46 60.76 39.15
N CYS A 11 -4.28 62.04 38.82
CA CYS A 11 -4.50 62.54 37.46
C CYS A 11 -3.42 61.97 36.54
N ALA A 12 -3.76 60.96 35.74
CA ALA A 12 -2.94 60.56 34.61
C ALA A 12 -3.21 61.52 33.43
N LEU A 13 -2.18 62.25 33.02
CA LEU A 13 -2.12 62.96 31.75
C LEU A 13 -2.35 61.98 30.60
N LEU A 14 -3.53 62.03 29.99
CA LEU A 14 -3.79 61.42 28.69
C LEU A 14 -3.08 62.26 27.62
N ALA A 15 -1.91 61.81 27.19
CA ALA A 15 -1.37 62.23 25.90
C ALA A 15 -2.31 61.70 24.79
N PRO A 16 -2.63 62.49 23.75
CA PRO A 16 -3.42 61.98 22.64
C PRO A 16 -2.60 60.89 21.93
N LEU A 17 -3.16 59.67 21.85
CA LEU A 17 -2.70 58.65 20.93
C LEU A 17 -2.81 59.24 19.52
N ALA A 18 -1.66 59.57 18.91
CA ALA A 18 -1.59 59.94 17.51
C ALA A 18 -2.27 58.82 16.69
N CYS A 19 -3.38 59.12 16.02
CA CYS A 19 -4.02 58.20 15.09
C CYS A 19 -3.02 57.90 13.97
N ALA A 20 -2.61 56.64 13.84
CA ALA A 20 -1.84 56.19 12.69
C ALA A 20 -2.70 56.34 11.41
N GLU A 21 -2.13 56.93 10.37
CA GLU A 21 -2.79 57.12 9.08
C GLU A 21 -2.75 55.80 8.29
N GLU A 22 -3.90 55.31 7.80
CA GLU A 22 -3.96 54.09 6.98
C GLU A 22 -4.25 54.44 5.51
N LEU A 23 -3.39 53.98 4.60
CA LEU A 23 -3.64 53.98 3.17
C LEU A 23 -4.17 52.60 2.74
N VAL A 24 -5.34 52.58 2.11
CA VAL A 24 -5.96 51.36 1.57
C VAL A 24 -5.94 51.39 0.04
N PHE A 25 -5.53 50.27 -0.54
CA PHE A 25 -5.45 50.05 -1.98
C PHE A 25 -6.31 48.85 -2.38
N ASP A 26 -7.42 49.13 -3.05
CA ASP A 26 -8.41 48.14 -3.51
C ASP A 26 -8.35 47.93 -5.04
N ALA A 27 -7.60 48.77 -5.76
CA ALA A 27 -7.33 48.60 -7.19
C ALA A 27 -6.20 47.58 -7.38
N VAL A 28 -6.59 46.31 -7.44
CA VAL A 28 -5.67 45.18 -7.57
C VAL A 28 -5.67 44.61 -8.99
N GLU A 29 -4.50 44.27 -9.49
CA GLU A 29 -4.37 43.36 -10.63
C GLU A 29 -3.99 41.95 -10.13
N MET A 30 -4.65 40.94 -10.71
CA MET A 30 -4.44 39.54 -10.36
C MET A 30 -4.27 38.67 -11.60
N ALA A 31 -3.36 37.70 -11.53
CA ALA A 31 -3.19 36.69 -12.57
C ALA A 31 -2.85 35.33 -11.95
N GLY A 32 -3.33 34.25 -12.57
CA GLY A 32 -3.00 32.88 -12.19
C GLY A 32 -1.83 32.33 -13.01
N ILE A 33 -1.02 31.48 -12.39
CA ILE A 33 -0.07 30.61 -13.12
C ILE A 33 -0.17 29.18 -12.58
N SER A 34 0.02 28.18 -13.45
CA SER A 34 -0.13 26.77 -13.07
C SER A 34 0.97 25.88 -13.63
N GLY A 35 1.48 24.98 -12.77
CA GLY A 35 2.43 23.94 -13.16
C GLY A 35 1.84 22.78 -13.98
N LEU A 36 0.51 22.72 -14.12
CA LEU A 36 -0.16 21.81 -15.05
C LEU A 36 0.22 22.18 -16.49
N ARG A 37 0.55 21.17 -17.31
CA ARG A 37 1.18 21.35 -18.63
C ARG A 37 0.37 22.23 -19.58
N GLU A 38 -0.95 22.14 -19.54
CA GLU A 38 -1.85 22.95 -20.37
C GLU A 38 -1.73 24.46 -20.11
N PHE A 39 -1.18 24.87 -18.96
CA PHE A 39 -1.03 26.27 -18.56
C PHE A 39 0.40 26.81 -18.65
N TRP A 40 1.36 26.03 -19.17
CA TRP A 40 2.76 26.47 -19.18
C TRP A 40 2.97 27.80 -19.93
N ASP A 41 2.24 27.98 -21.03
CA ASP A 41 2.27 29.16 -21.88
C ASP A 41 0.89 29.83 -22.03
N TRP A 42 -0.04 29.58 -21.10
CA TRP A 42 -1.39 30.16 -21.12
C TRP A 42 -1.53 31.28 -20.08
N PRO A 43 -1.78 32.54 -20.48
CA PRO A 43 -2.08 33.61 -19.53
C PRO A 43 -3.44 33.41 -18.86
N VAL A 44 -3.47 33.30 -17.52
CA VAL A 44 -4.72 33.18 -16.76
C VAL A 44 -5.04 34.51 -16.09
N VAL A 45 -6.02 35.23 -16.63
CA VAL A 45 -6.59 36.41 -15.95
C VAL A 45 -7.54 35.93 -14.87
N VAL A 46 -7.50 36.54 -13.70
CA VAL A 46 -8.42 36.21 -12.60
C VAL A 46 -9.12 37.45 -12.06
N ALA A 47 -10.36 37.28 -11.60
CA ALA A 47 -11.22 38.35 -11.12
C ALA A 47 -12.07 37.89 -9.93
N ASP A 48 -12.53 38.82 -9.10
CA ASP A 48 -13.31 38.52 -7.88
C ASP A 48 -14.60 37.74 -8.14
N ASP A 49 -15.27 38.03 -9.25
CA ASP A 49 -16.46 37.35 -9.78
C ASP A 49 -16.11 36.33 -10.88
N GLY A 50 -14.84 35.91 -10.93
CA GLY A 50 -14.32 35.02 -11.95
C GLY A 50 -14.98 33.65 -11.98
N ALA A 51 -14.77 32.96 -13.09
CA ALA A 51 -15.42 31.69 -13.39
C ALA A 51 -15.16 30.63 -12.30
N THR A 52 -16.25 30.09 -11.77
CA THR A 52 -16.28 28.94 -10.89
C THR A 52 -17.25 27.90 -11.43
N ARG A 53 -17.04 26.64 -11.05
CA ARG A 53 -18.01 25.56 -11.20
C ARG A 53 -18.25 24.89 -9.86
N VAL A 54 -19.43 24.31 -9.72
CA VAL A 54 -19.78 23.54 -8.52
C VAL A 54 -19.57 22.07 -8.82
N VAL A 55 -18.73 21.41 -8.02
CA VAL A 55 -18.56 19.95 -8.07
C VAL A 55 -19.28 19.35 -6.87
N ASP A 56 -20.14 18.38 -7.14
CA ASP A 56 -20.93 17.65 -6.15
C ASP A 56 -20.57 16.16 -6.20
N LYS A 57 -20.05 15.62 -5.10
CA LYS A 57 -19.68 14.21 -4.94
C LYS A 57 -20.59 13.51 -3.92
N GLY A 58 -21.80 14.04 -3.70
CA GLY A 58 -22.77 13.52 -2.75
C GLY A 58 -22.25 13.63 -1.32
N HIS A 59 -22.24 12.51 -0.58
CA HIS A 59 -21.82 12.49 0.83
C HIS A 59 -20.34 12.83 1.05
N PHE A 60 -19.51 12.82 0.01
CA PHE A 60 -18.11 13.24 0.11
C PHE A 60 -17.92 14.76 0.09
N GLY A 61 -18.96 15.51 -0.26
CA GLY A 61 -18.97 16.97 -0.21
C GLY A 61 -19.32 17.64 -1.53
N LYS A 62 -19.61 18.93 -1.42
CA LYS A 62 -19.93 19.84 -2.52
C LYS A 62 -19.18 21.14 -2.30
N GLY A 63 -18.61 21.70 -3.36
CA GLY A 63 -17.88 22.96 -3.22
C GLY A 63 -17.62 23.67 -4.54
N PRO A 64 -17.25 24.97 -4.47
CA PRO A 64 -16.80 25.73 -5.62
C PRO A 64 -15.40 25.25 -6.07
N VAL A 65 -15.18 25.31 -7.37
CA VAL A 65 -13.93 24.99 -8.05
C VAL A 65 -13.64 26.10 -9.03
N ALA A 66 -12.44 26.69 -8.96
CA ALA A 66 -12.06 27.74 -9.90
C ALA A 66 -11.88 27.14 -11.28
N ASP A 67 -12.47 27.77 -12.30
CA ASP A 67 -12.35 27.30 -13.67
C ASP A 67 -11.40 28.22 -14.46
N TRP A 68 -10.15 27.78 -14.61
CA TRP A 68 -9.12 28.47 -15.38
C TRP A 68 -9.09 28.03 -16.85
N THR A 69 -9.96 27.11 -17.26
CA THR A 69 -9.97 26.52 -18.61
C THR A 69 -10.84 27.28 -19.62
N THR A 70 -11.43 28.39 -19.20
CA THR A 70 -12.35 29.19 -20.03
C THR A 70 -11.71 30.49 -20.50
N ASP A 71 -12.26 31.11 -21.54
CA ASP A 71 -11.83 32.43 -22.02
C ASP A 71 -12.22 33.59 -21.08
N LYS A 72 -13.03 33.32 -20.05
CA LYS A 72 -13.42 34.30 -19.03
C LYS A 72 -12.38 34.33 -17.90
N PRO A 73 -12.20 35.46 -17.20
CA PRO A 73 -11.38 35.51 -16.01
C PRO A 73 -11.79 34.42 -15.02
N GLY A 74 -10.83 33.64 -14.51
CA GLY A 74 -11.07 32.61 -13.51
C GLY A 74 -11.20 33.19 -12.10
N ALA A 75 -11.79 32.44 -11.16
CA ALA A 75 -11.76 32.85 -9.76
C ALA A 75 -10.32 32.80 -9.17
N PRO A 76 -9.95 33.71 -8.25
CA PRO A 76 -8.64 33.74 -7.62
C PRO A 76 -8.53 32.57 -6.64
N VAL A 77 -7.72 31.59 -7.04
CA VAL A 77 -7.39 30.41 -6.25
C VAL A 77 -5.89 30.18 -6.27
N PHE A 78 -5.37 29.62 -5.19
CA PHE A 78 -4.01 29.10 -5.15
C PHE A 78 -3.94 27.85 -4.26
N ASP A 79 -3.06 26.93 -4.62
CA ASP A 79 -2.83 25.68 -3.90
C ASP A 79 -1.34 25.50 -3.58
N ALA A 80 -0.99 24.35 -3.00
CA ALA A 80 0.38 24.09 -2.55
C ALA A 80 1.22 23.37 -3.62
N VAL A 81 0.64 22.99 -4.76
CA VAL A 81 1.26 22.09 -5.74
C VAL A 81 1.49 22.79 -7.07
N HIS A 82 0.42 23.13 -7.80
CA HIS A 82 0.52 23.67 -9.16
C HIS A 82 0.07 25.12 -9.29
N ARG A 83 -1.01 25.54 -8.61
CA ARG A 83 -1.63 26.85 -8.86
C ARG A 83 -1.12 27.91 -7.91
N SER A 84 -0.59 28.99 -8.47
CA SER A 84 -0.14 30.17 -7.74
C SER A 84 -0.87 31.42 -8.23
N LEU A 85 -1.00 32.42 -7.38
CA LEU A 85 -1.70 33.68 -7.68
C LEU A 85 -0.71 34.84 -7.61
N LEU A 86 -0.62 35.64 -8.67
CA LEU A 86 0.19 36.86 -8.72
C LEU A 86 -0.72 38.06 -8.41
N ILE A 87 -0.26 38.94 -7.54
CA ILE A 87 -1.00 40.13 -7.08
C ILE A 87 -0.10 41.36 -7.13
N ARG A 88 -0.58 42.45 -7.72
CA ARG A 88 0.09 43.76 -7.67
C ARG A 88 -0.92 44.90 -7.52
N PHE A 89 -0.45 46.06 -7.08
CA PHE A 89 -1.27 47.25 -6.85
C PHE A 89 -0.73 48.42 -7.70
N PRO A 90 -1.19 48.56 -8.95
CA PRO A 90 -0.79 49.68 -9.81
C PRO A 90 -1.17 51.02 -9.15
N GLY A 91 -0.26 52.00 -9.20
CA GLY A 91 -0.48 53.33 -8.62
C GLY A 91 -0.24 53.43 -7.10
N ALA A 92 0.04 52.31 -6.42
CA ALA A 92 0.35 52.31 -4.99
C ALA A 92 1.67 53.04 -4.69
N ALA A 93 2.67 52.92 -5.57
CA ALA A 93 3.98 53.53 -5.39
C ALA A 93 3.88 55.06 -5.26
N GLU A 94 3.11 55.69 -6.14
CA GLU A 94 2.91 57.13 -6.21
C GLU A 94 2.23 57.66 -4.94
N ARG A 95 1.12 57.04 -4.54
CA ARG A 95 0.33 57.44 -3.36
C ARG A 95 1.12 57.26 -2.06
N ILE A 96 1.84 56.16 -1.91
CA ILE A 96 2.68 55.96 -0.71
C ILE A 96 3.84 56.97 -0.72
N ALA A 97 4.50 57.17 -1.86
CA ALA A 97 5.59 58.15 -1.97
C ALA A 97 5.16 59.58 -1.61
N GLU A 98 3.93 59.97 -1.98
CA GLU A 98 3.34 61.26 -1.62
C GLU A 98 3.24 61.42 -0.09
N SER A 99 2.66 60.44 0.61
CA SER A 99 2.57 60.49 2.07
C SER A 99 3.95 60.47 2.75
N LEU A 100 4.91 59.68 2.24
CA LEU A 100 6.27 59.64 2.80
C LEU A 100 7.00 60.98 2.63
N LYS A 101 6.85 61.65 1.48
CA LYS A 101 7.37 63.02 1.26
C LYS A 101 6.70 64.04 2.19
N GLY A 102 5.46 63.77 2.61
CA GLY A 102 4.70 64.54 3.60
C GLY A 102 5.18 64.38 5.06
N GLY A 103 6.32 63.73 5.31
CA GLY A 103 6.88 63.57 6.66
C GLY A 103 6.38 62.33 7.42
N LYS A 104 5.92 61.32 6.67
CA LYS A 104 5.50 60.02 7.21
C LYS A 104 6.54 58.93 6.94
N ALA A 105 6.45 57.86 7.71
CA ALA A 105 7.21 56.63 7.53
C ALA A 105 6.28 55.41 7.56
N VAL A 106 6.62 54.36 6.80
CA VAL A 106 5.89 53.09 6.84
C VAL A 106 6.07 52.47 8.23
N ALA A 107 4.96 52.29 8.95
CA ALA A 107 4.94 51.55 10.20
C ALA A 107 4.64 50.07 9.96
N LYS A 108 3.71 49.78 9.04
CA LYS A 108 3.28 48.42 8.68
C LYS A 108 2.73 48.39 7.26
N ALA A 109 2.90 47.28 6.56
CA ALA A 109 2.18 46.98 5.33
C ALA A 109 1.60 45.56 5.41
N GLU A 110 0.29 45.42 5.17
CA GLU A 110 -0.42 44.15 5.21
C GLU A 110 -1.13 43.89 3.87
N LEU A 111 -0.92 42.71 3.30
CA LEU A 111 -1.79 42.16 2.26
C LEU A 111 -2.97 41.44 2.94
N ARG A 112 -4.18 41.99 2.78
CA ARG A 112 -5.42 41.42 3.29
C ARG A 112 -6.04 40.50 2.25
N LEU A 113 -6.32 39.27 2.65
CA LEU A 113 -6.83 38.16 1.82
C LEU A 113 -8.20 37.74 2.33
N PRO A 114 -9.31 38.30 1.80
CA PRO A 114 -10.64 37.93 2.24
C PRO A 114 -10.97 36.52 1.73
N PHE A 115 -11.35 35.61 2.61
CA PHE A 115 -11.68 34.23 2.26
C PHE A 115 -13.00 34.16 1.49
N ALA A 116 -13.01 33.45 0.36
CA ALA A 116 -14.21 33.20 -0.44
C ALA A 116 -14.68 31.74 -0.36
N GLY A 117 -13.79 30.79 -0.09
CA GLY A 117 -14.15 29.39 0.04
C GLY A 117 -12.97 28.42 -0.01
N THR A 118 -13.30 27.14 0.13
CA THR A 118 -12.35 26.03 0.04
C THR A 118 -12.64 25.24 -1.23
N GLU A 119 -11.62 25.02 -2.05
CA GLU A 119 -11.74 24.17 -3.22
C GLU A 119 -11.37 22.71 -2.90
N LEU A 120 -12.38 21.86 -2.79
CA LEU A 120 -12.22 20.45 -2.42
C LEU A 120 -11.94 19.53 -3.61
N TYR A 121 -12.30 19.91 -4.84
CA TYR A 121 -12.17 19.04 -6.01
C TYR A 121 -11.51 19.79 -7.17
N PRO A 122 -10.22 20.15 -7.03
CA PRO A 122 -9.51 20.91 -8.03
C PRO A 122 -9.40 20.14 -9.34
N LEU A 123 -9.34 20.89 -10.44
CA LEU A 123 -9.28 20.36 -11.79
C LEU A 123 -7.88 19.90 -12.15
N GLY A 124 -7.78 18.90 -13.02
CA GLY A 124 -6.49 18.36 -13.44
C GLY A 124 -5.81 17.45 -12.42
N TYR A 125 -6.45 17.15 -11.29
CA TYR A 125 -5.94 16.19 -10.30
C TYR A 125 -6.72 14.89 -10.31
N ALA A 126 -5.99 13.77 -10.16
CA ALA A 126 -6.60 12.48 -9.93
C ALA A 126 -7.25 12.46 -8.54
N GLU A 127 -8.45 11.90 -8.44
CA GLU A 127 -9.05 11.66 -7.14
C GLU A 127 -8.17 10.69 -6.32
N PRO A 128 -8.08 10.86 -4.99
CA PRO A 128 -7.42 9.89 -4.14
C PRO A 128 -8.02 8.50 -4.36
N ALA A 129 -7.17 7.46 -4.41
CA ALA A 129 -7.63 6.09 -4.61
C ALA A 129 -8.68 5.71 -3.57
N GLY A 130 -9.92 5.51 -4.04
CA GLY A 130 -11.11 5.31 -3.21
C GLY A 130 -11.41 6.53 -2.34
N MET A 131 -12.42 7.34 -2.68
CA MET A 131 -13.02 8.33 -1.78
C MET A 131 -13.44 7.77 -0.38
N SER A 132 -13.21 6.48 -0.09
CA SER A 132 -13.61 5.70 1.08
C SER A 132 -12.83 5.93 2.38
N PHE A 133 -11.54 6.32 2.38
CA PHE A 133 -10.76 6.29 3.65
C PHE A 133 -10.78 7.61 4.44
N LEU A 134 -10.77 8.75 3.74
CA LEU A 134 -11.15 10.02 4.35
C LEU A 134 -12.66 10.18 4.43
N GLY A 135 -13.43 9.43 3.64
CA GLY A 135 -14.89 9.52 3.61
C GLY A 135 -15.36 10.97 3.52
N ASP A 136 -16.26 11.35 4.41
CA ASP A 136 -16.83 12.67 4.57
C ASP A 136 -16.02 13.61 5.49
N GLN A 137 -14.76 13.28 5.83
CA GLN A 137 -13.93 14.13 6.70
C GLN A 137 -13.77 15.55 6.17
N TRP A 138 -13.74 15.73 4.84
CA TRP A 138 -13.74 17.04 4.18
C TRP A 138 -14.98 17.88 4.50
N VAL A 139 -16.11 17.22 4.75
CA VAL A 139 -17.38 17.84 5.13
C VAL A 139 -17.43 18.09 6.63
N LYS A 140 -16.93 17.14 7.42
CA LYS A 140 -16.97 17.19 8.89
C LYS A 140 -15.98 18.17 9.49
N LYS A 141 -14.83 18.39 8.84
CA LYS A 141 -13.75 19.23 9.34
C LYS A 141 -13.43 20.33 8.34
N GLN A 142 -13.68 21.57 8.75
CA GLN A 142 -13.31 22.73 7.96
C GLN A 142 -11.79 22.92 7.97
N PRO A 143 -11.14 23.10 6.81
CA PRO A 143 -9.69 23.29 6.73
C PRO A 143 -9.27 24.65 7.28
N ARG A 144 -8.06 24.70 7.83
CA ARG A 144 -7.41 25.92 8.33
C ARG A 144 -6.06 26.07 7.65
N TRP A 145 -6.09 26.48 6.39
CA TRP A 145 -4.90 26.59 5.55
C TRP A 145 -4.33 28.00 5.55
N HIS A 146 -3.07 28.11 5.16
CA HIS A 146 -2.32 29.35 5.25
C HIS A 146 -1.80 29.79 3.89
N ALA A 147 -1.85 31.10 3.68
CA ALA A 147 -1.18 31.75 2.56
C ALA A 147 0.26 32.12 2.94
N ILE A 148 1.16 31.93 1.99
CA ILE A 148 2.54 32.42 1.99
C ILE A 148 2.79 33.19 0.69
N ALA A 149 3.72 34.14 0.71
CA ALA A 149 4.06 34.88 -0.50
C ALA A 149 5.55 35.21 -0.63
N TRP A 150 5.95 35.60 -1.83
CA TRP A 150 7.27 36.14 -2.16
C TRP A 150 7.12 37.37 -3.04
N ALA A 151 7.95 38.38 -2.83
CA ALA A 151 8.01 39.53 -3.73
C ALA A 151 8.63 39.12 -5.07
N LEU A 152 8.07 39.61 -6.16
CA LEU A 152 8.56 39.37 -7.51
C LEU A 152 9.57 40.45 -7.92
N ARG A 153 10.48 40.09 -8.82
CA ARG A 153 11.51 40.98 -9.37
C ARG A 153 11.15 41.50 -10.76
N ARG A 154 10.16 40.90 -11.42
CA ARG A 154 9.80 41.22 -12.80
C ARG A 154 8.43 41.86 -12.90
N PRO A 155 8.28 42.91 -13.71
CA PRO A 155 6.99 43.54 -13.95
C PRO A 155 6.10 42.65 -14.81
N TRP A 156 4.80 42.72 -14.58
CA TRP A 156 3.77 42.02 -15.35
C TRP A 156 2.46 42.82 -15.30
N THR A 157 1.48 42.43 -16.11
CA THR A 157 0.12 42.98 -16.05
C THR A 157 -0.91 41.89 -16.27
N ALA A 158 -2.09 42.00 -15.66
CA ALA A 158 -3.19 41.09 -15.93
C ALA A 158 -3.77 41.36 -17.33
N ASP A 159 -3.41 40.51 -18.30
CA ASP A 159 -3.87 40.64 -19.69
C ASP A 159 -4.05 39.25 -20.31
N PRO A 160 -5.13 38.98 -21.07
CA PRO A 160 -5.41 37.66 -21.62
C PRO A 160 -4.43 37.22 -22.72
N ARG A 161 -3.57 38.10 -23.23
CA ARG A 161 -2.60 37.80 -24.28
C ARG A 161 -1.16 37.94 -23.80
N MET A 162 -0.89 38.98 -23.03
CA MET A 162 0.46 39.34 -22.58
C MET A 162 0.71 39.06 -21.10
N GLY A 163 -0.31 38.61 -20.36
CA GLY A 163 -0.19 38.36 -18.93
C GLY A 163 0.81 37.26 -18.59
N PRO A 164 1.11 37.10 -17.30
CA PRO A 164 2.06 36.09 -16.87
C PRO A 164 1.53 34.68 -17.14
N THR A 165 2.45 33.77 -17.44
CA THR A 165 2.23 32.32 -17.57
C THR A 165 3.18 31.59 -16.62
N PHE A 166 3.10 30.27 -16.55
CA PHE A 166 4.09 29.51 -15.79
C PHE A 166 5.52 29.69 -16.34
N ASN A 167 5.68 29.96 -17.64
CA ASN A 167 6.97 30.23 -18.28
C ASN A 167 7.40 31.70 -18.26
N ALA A 168 6.47 32.65 -18.20
CA ALA A 168 6.78 34.06 -18.47
C ALA A 168 6.13 35.05 -17.51
N ALA A 169 6.85 36.14 -17.22
CA ALA A 169 6.29 37.34 -16.58
C ALA A 169 5.44 38.16 -17.57
N ILE A 170 5.87 38.19 -18.83
CA ILE A 170 5.15 38.79 -19.95
C ILE A 170 5.14 37.75 -21.07
N HIS A 171 3.98 37.19 -21.38
CA HIS A 171 3.86 36.12 -22.36
C HIS A 171 4.46 36.52 -23.72
N GLY A 172 5.37 35.68 -24.23
CA GLY A 172 6.07 35.88 -25.50
C GLY A 172 7.24 36.89 -25.48
N ALA A 173 7.51 37.56 -24.36
CA ALA A 173 8.50 38.65 -24.32
C ALA A 173 9.44 38.67 -23.09
N SER A 174 9.01 38.22 -21.91
CA SER A 174 9.85 38.19 -20.70
C SER A 174 9.65 36.89 -19.94
N TYR A 175 10.61 35.97 -20.05
CA TYR A 175 10.56 34.63 -19.48
C TYR A 175 11.18 34.57 -18.09
N TRP A 176 10.57 33.80 -17.19
CA TRP A 176 11.16 33.49 -15.89
C TRP A 176 12.49 32.75 -16.08
N ALA A 177 13.50 33.08 -15.28
CA ALA A 177 14.76 32.34 -15.24
C ALA A 177 14.53 30.89 -14.77
N LYS A 178 13.50 30.67 -13.96
CA LYS A 178 12.96 29.35 -13.63
C LYS A 178 11.44 29.42 -13.56
N PHE A 179 10.78 28.51 -14.29
CA PHE A 179 9.33 28.40 -14.37
C PHE A 179 8.62 28.52 -13.01
N GLY A 180 7.43 29.12 -13.01
CA GLY A 180 6.68 29.42 -11.79
C GLY A 180 7.26 30.59 -10.99
N ALA A 181 8.10 31.43 -11.61
CA ALA A 181 8.86 32.51 -10.97
C ALA A 181 9.69 32.01 -9.76
N GLN A 182 10.35 30.86 -9.91
CA GLN A 182 10.99 30.17 -8.78
C GLN A 182 12.42 30.61 -8.51
N ASP A 183 13.11 31.26 -9.45
CA ASP A 183 14.49 31.68 -9.28
C ASP A 183 14.60 32.83 -8.25
N GLU A 184 15.36 32.61 -7.18
CA GLU A 184 15.48 33.55 -6.06
C GLU A 184 16.40 34.75 -6.34
N SER A 185 17.10 34.72 -7.47
CA SER A 185 18.00 35.80 -7.90
C SER A 185 17.36 36.71 -8.95
N ALA A 186 16.61 36.13 -9.90
CA ALA A 186 16.12 36.79 -11.09
C ALA A 186 14.59 36.95 -11.16
N ASP A 187 13.83 36.07 -10.51
CA ASP A 187 12.37 36.05 -10.66
C ASP A 187 11.63 36.54 -9.41
N ARG A 188 12.08 36.11 -8.24
CA ARG A 188 11.54 36.51 -6.93
C ARG A 188 12.63 36.74 -5.90
N PHE A 189 12.29 37.36 -4.78
CA PHE A 189 13.18 37.47 -3.63
C PHE A 189 13.11 36.21 -2.75
N PRO A 190 14.20 35.79 -2.09
CA PRO A 190 14.21 34.57 -1.26
C PRO A 190 13.37 34.71 0.02
N MET A 191 13.16 35.93 0.51
CA MET A 191 12.37 36.17 1.72
C MET A 191 10.91 35.74 1.51
N ARG A 192 10.44 34.84 2.36
CA ARG A 192 9.04 34.38 2.42
C ARG A 192 8.24 35.21 3.40
N PHE A 193 7.12 35.77 2.95
CA PHE A 193 6.10 36.39 3.79
C PHE A 193 5.09 35.36 4.31
N GLY A 194 4.59 35.56 5.52
CA GLY A 194 3.67 34.64 6.20
C GLY A 194 4.39 33.51 6.95
N PRO A 195 3.64 32.46 7.35
CA PRO A 195 2.26 32.14 6.97
C PRO A 195 1.20 33.05 7.62
N THR A 196 0.04 33.20 6.96
CA THR A 196 -1.18 33.76 7.57
C THR A 196 -2.38 32.87 7.26
N GLU A 197 -3.26 32.61 8.23
CA GLU A 197 -4.42 31.75 8.02
C GLU A 197 -5.47 32.44 7.14
N VAL A 198 -5.93 31.74 6.11
CA VAL A 198 -7.03 32.18 5.23
C VAL A 198 -8.04 31.03 5.17
N SER A 199 -9.10 31.14 5.97
CA SER A 199 -10.05 30.05 6.17
C SER A 199 -11.43 30.57 6.57
N GLN A 200 -12.40 29.69 6.75
CA GLN A 200 -13.68 30.08 7.33
C GLN A 200 -13.55 30.64 8.77
N ALA A 201 -12.57 30.13 9.54
CA ALA A 201 -12.30 30.61 10.91
C ALA A 201 -11.50 31.92 10.93
N SER A 202 -10.73 32.19 9.87
CA SER A 202 -9.99 33.43 9.65
C SER A 202 -10.40 34.02 8.31
N ALA A 203 -11.59 34.65 8.29
CA ALA A 203 -12.24 35.12 7.07
C ALA A 203 -11.49 36.25 6.36
N GLU A 204 -10.48 36.85 7.00
CA GLU A 204 -9.55 37.78 6.38
C GLU A 204 -8.13 37.47 6.87
N GLY A 205 -7.34 36.80 6.02
CA GLY A 205 -5.92 36.59 6.32
C GLY A 205 -5.15 37.90 6.16
N ARG A 206 -4.19 38.14 7.05
CA ARG A 206 -3.36 39.35 7.07
C ARG A 206 -1.90 38.97 6.95
N LEU A 207 -1.35 39.14 5.76
CA LEU A 207 0.03 38.80 5.47
C LEU A 207 0.90 40.05 5.65
N ASP A 208 1.80 40.03 6.63
CA ASP A 208 2.74 41.14 6.83
C ASP A 208 3.78 41.16 5.71
N VAL A 209 3.78 42.25 4.96
CA VAL A 209 4.70 42.53 3.84
C VAL A 209 5.50 43.81 4.09
N THR A 210 5.61 44.25 5.35
CA THR A 210 6.29 45.50 5.73
C THR A 210 7.75 45.53 5.25
N ALA A 211 8.45 44.40 5.31
CA ALA A 211 9.84 44.31 4.87
C ALA A 211 10.01 44.67 3.39
N LEU A 212 9.02 44.41 2.52
CA LEU A 212 9.06 44.79 1.11
C LEU A 212 9.25 46.31 0.91
N LEU A 213 8.74 47.12 1.85
CA LEU A 213 8.83 48.59 1.77
C LEU A 213 9.98 49.18 2.59
N CYS A 214 10.53 48.42 3.54
CA CYS A 214 11.49 48.91 4.52
C CYS A 214 12.89 48.31 4.42
N ASP A 215 13.03 47.09 3.90
CA ASP A 215 14.30 46.36 3.84
C ASP A 215 15.02 46.61 2.50
N GLU A 216 16.28 47.05 2.57
CA GLU A 216 17.11 47.36 1.40
C GLU A 216 17.34 46.15 0.47
N ALA A 217 17.13 44.93 0.97
CA ALA A 217 17.17 43.73 0.14
C ALA A 217 16.20 43.79 -1.05
N PHE A 218 15.11 44.56 -0.96
CA PHE A 218 14.10 44.72 -2.01
C PHE A 218 14.32 45.93 -2.94
N GLY A 219 15.31 46.77 -2.65
CA GLY A 219 15.61 47.98 -3.40
C GLY A 219 16.43 48.95 -2.54
N ARG A 220 17.44 49.59 -3.13
CA ARG A 220 18.41 50.46 -2.42
C ARG A 220 17.73 51.71 -1.87
N THR A 221 16.78 52.26 -2.61
CA THR A 221 16.00 53.44 -2.19
C THR A 221 14.56 53.06 -1.85
N ALA A 222 13.87 53.89 -1.05
CA ALA A 222 12.45 53.66 -0.78
C ALA A 222 11.61 53.74 -2.07
N GLY A 223 11.98 54.64 -3.01
CA GLY A 223 11.37 54.72 -4.33
C GLY A 223 11.48 53.41 -5.13
N GLU A 224 12.64 52.76 -5.14
CA GLU A 224 12.83 51.45 -5.79
C GLU A 224 11.94 50.37 -5.17
N ARG A 225 11.85 50.32 -3.83
CA ARG A 225 11.00 49.35 -3.11
C ARG A 225 9.51 49.54 -3.39
N LEU A 226 9.05 50.79 -3.41
CA LEU A 226 7.68 51.14 -3.78
C LEU A 226 7.36 50.71 -5.22
N ARG A 227 8.30 50.93 -6.14
CA ARG A 227 8.15 50.51 -7.53
C ARG A 227 8.12 48.98 -7.68
N ALA A 228 8.97 48.27 -6.94
CA ALA A 228 8.98 46.80 -6.92
C ALA A 228 7.61 46.23 -6.49
N LEU A 229 6.98 46.81 -5.46
CA LEU A 229 5.63 46.44 -5.05
C LEU A 229 4.57 46.72 -6.15
N SER A 230 4.58 47.90 -6.75
CA SER A 230 3.52 48.33 -7.67
C SER A 230 3.60 47.65 -9.04
N ASP A 231 4.81 47.44 -9.55
CA ASP A 231 5.04 46.92 -10.89
C ASP A 231 5.22 45.40 -10.91
N CYS A 232 5.88 44.83 -9.90
CA CYS A 232 6.19 43.40 -9.82
C CYS A 232 5.27 42.64 -8.86
N GLY A 233 4.94 43.22 -7.70
CA GLY A 233 3.99 42.63 -6.75
C GLY A 233 4.48 41.35 -6.07
N LEU A 234 3.54 40.45 -5.77
CA LEU A 234 3.72 39.26 -4.93
C LEU A 234 3.21 38.00 -5.63
N LEU A 235 3.90 36.87 -5.41
CA LEU A 235 3.46 35.52 -5.76
C LEU A 235 2.92 34.81 -4.51
N LEU A 236 1.66 34.39 -4.53
CA LEU A 236 0.99 33.70 -3.44
C LEU A 236 0.87 32.21 -3.70
N ARG A 237 1.05 31.42 -2.63
CA ARG A 237 0.81 29.97 -2.60
C ARG A 237 0.19 29.56 -1.27
N LYS A 238 -0.42 28.37 -1.28
CA LYS A 238 -0.85 27.70 -0.06
C LYS A 238 0.36 27.01 0.56
N TRP A 239 0.46 27.04 1.89
CA TRP A 239 1.60 26.45 2.59
C TRP A 239 1.48 24.92 2.74
N GLU A 240 0.27 24.41 2.97
CA GLU A 240 -0.01 23.01 3.31
C GLU A 240 0.02 22.10 2.08
N VAL A 241 1.16 21.45 1.81
CA VAL A 241 1.27 20.37 0.80
C VAL A 241 0.55 19.09 1.28
N TYR A 242 0.40 18.96 2.59
CA TYR A 242 -0.36 17.93 3.31
C TYR A 242 -0.99 18.59 4.55
N ASP A 243 -2.02 18.00 5.14
CA ASP A 243 -2.61 18.46 6.41
C ASP A 243 -2.95 17.24 7.27
N ALA A 244 -2.10 16.98 8.26
CA ALA A 244 -2.20 15.86 9.19
C ALA A 244 -3.47 15.88 10.03
N SER A 245 -4.15 17.03 10.11
CA SER A 245 -5.39 17.14 10.84
C SER A 245 -6.54 16.36 10.17
N PHE A 246 -6.43 16.04 8.88
CA PHE A 246 -7.38 15.19 8.16
C PHE A 246 -7.05 13.69 8.27
N TRP A 247 -5.93 13.32 8.89
CA TRP A 247 -5.62 11.92 9.14
C TRP A 247 -6.47 11.37 10.29
N THR A 248 -7.16 10.25 10.05
CA THR A 248 -8.10 9.60 10.99
C THR A 248 -7.65 8.23 11.48
N GLY A 249 -6.44 7.79 11.12
CA GLY A 249 -5.85 6.51 11.56
C GLY A 249 -5.62 5.52 10.43
N GLY A 250 -5.24 4.29 10.79
CA GLY A 250 -4.78 3.27 9.85
C GLY A 250 -3.33 3.53 9.38
N TYR A 251 -2.95 2.97 8.23
CA TYR A 251 -1.73 3.45 7.56
C TYR A 251 -1.99 4.90 7.12
N GLU A 252 -0.96 5.71 6.94
CA GLU A 252 -1.16 7.11 6.53
C GLU A 252 -1.84 7.18 5.16
N TRP A 253 -3.17 7.19 5.14
CA TRP A 253 -3.97 6.90 3.96
C TRP A 253 -4.40 8.17 3.25
N ALA A 254 -3.81 8.40 2.08
CA ALA A 254 -4.36 9.25 1.01
C ALA A 254 -4.87 10.63 1.46
N THR A 255 -4.17 11.26 2.40
CA THR A 255 -4.45 12.59 2.98
C THR A 255 -4.03 13.73 2.04
N ALA A 256 -4.29 13.55 0.74
CA ALA A 256 -3.85 14.35 -0.40
C ALA A 256 -4.46 15.78 -0.44
N THR A 257 -4.15 16.61 0.57
CA THR A 257 -4.73 17.95 0.75
C THR A 257 -4.01 19.02 -0.07
N GLY A 258 -2.77 18.78 -0.52
CA GLY A 258 -1.94 19.76 -1.24
C GLY A 258 -2.61 20.47 -2.41
N PRO A 259 -3.19 19.73 -3.38
CA PRO A 259 -3.88 20.29 -4.54
C PRO A 259 -5.12 21.15 -4.23
N ARG A 260 -5.68 21.01 -3.03
CA ARG A 260 -6.90 21.72 -2.64
C ARG A 260 -6.59 23.19 -2.39
N GLY A 261 -7.37 24.06 -3.03
CA GLY A 261 -7.08 25.49 -3.09
C GLY A 261 -7.78 26.32 -2.02
N ILE A 262 -7.19 27.48 -1.75
CA ILE A 262 -7.84 28.58 -1.02
C ILE A 262 -8.44 29.51 -2.07
N LEU A 263 -9.75 29.70 -2.05
CA LEU A 263 -10.43 30.73 -2.84
C LEU A 263 -10.50 32.01 -2.02
N ILE A 264 -10.14 33.13 -2.63
CA ILE A 264 -10.21 34.45 -2.00
C ILE A 264 -11.14 35.39 -2.77
N ARG A 265 -11.46 36.52 -2.17
CA ARG A 265 -11.98 37.70 -2.88
C ARG A 265 -10.83 38.60 -3.31
N ALA A 266 -11.14 39.68 -4.02
CA ALA A 266 -10.19 40.74 -4.35
C ALA A 266 -9.37 41.14 -3.09
N PRO A 267 -8.04 40.94 -3.11
CA PRO A 267 -7.20 41.26 -1.97
C PRO A 267 -6.89 42.75 -1.92
N ARG A 268 -6.52 43.23 -0.74
CA ARG A 268 -6.28 44.65 -0.47
C ARG A 268 -4.90 44.85 0.14
N LEU A 269 -4.22 45.91 -0.25
CA LEU A 269 -3.01 46.34 0.45
C LEU A 269 -3.38 47.44 1.43
N VAL A 270 -2.99 47.29 2.69
CA VAL A 270 -3.15 48.31 3.73
C VAL A 270 -1.79 48.70 4.25
N VAL A 271 -1.45 49.98 4.13
CA VAL A 271 -0.19 50.55 4.61
C VAL A 271 -0.49 51.50 5.75
N THR A 272 -0.06 51.13 6.95
CA THR A 272 -0.16 51.98 8.15
C THR A 272 1.09 52.86 8.22
N LEU A 273 0.87 54.16 8.33
CA LEU A 273 1.90 55.18 8.41
C LEU A 273 1.99 55.75 9.83
N LYS A 274 3.20 56.15 10.20
CA LYS A 274 3.48 56.91 11.43
C LYS A 274 4.23 58.18 11.08
N ASP A 275 4.25 59.14 12.01
CA ASP A 275 5.11 60.31 11.88
C ASP A 275 6.58 59.87 11.86
N GLY A 276 7.34 60.39 10.90
CA GLY A 276 8.74 60.02 10.71
C GLY A 276 9.24 60.44 9.34
N LYS A 277 10.50 60.86 9.22
CA LYS A 277 11.04 61.33 7.94
C LYS A 277 11.71 60.17 7.19
N THR A 278 11.10 59.72 6.10
CA THR A 278 11.69 58.74 5.18
C THR A 278 12.20 59.47 3.94
N ASP A 279 13.49 59.33 3.62
CA ASP A 279 13.98 59.78 2.32
C ASP A 279 13.54 58.81 1.23
N VAL A 280 12.59 59.25 0.39
CA VAL A 280 12.07 58.44 -0.71
C VAL A 280 13.09 58.32 -1.85
N GLY A 281 14.03 59.27 -1.97
CA GLY A 281 14.86 59.42 -3.15
C GLY A 281 14.04 59.71 -4.42
N ALA A 282 14.62 59.43 -5.59
CA ALA A 282 13.89 59.47 -6.86
C ALA A 282 12.94 58.26 -6.95
N LEU A 283 11.66 58.51 -7.21
CA LEU A 283 10.70 57.45 -7.51
C LEU A 283 10.89 57.03 -8.98
N PRO A 284 11.33 55.80 -9.28
CA PRO A 284 11.46 55.35 -10.67
C PRO A 284 10.12 55.42 -11.41
N PRO A 285 10.10 55.70 -12.72
CA PRO A 285 8.87 55.72 -13.50
C PRO A 285 8.21 54.33 -13.52
N ALA A 286 6.88 54.31 -13.59
CA ALA A 286 6.12 53.07 -13.75
C ALA A 286 6.52 52.36 -15.05
N VAL A 287 6.69 51.05 -15.00
CA VAL A 287 6.97 50.23 -16.18
C VAL A 287 5.71 50.12 -17.05
N ASP A 288 5.80 50.61 -18.28
CA ASP A 288 4.84 50.28 -19.33
C ASP A 288 5.14 48.87 -19.86
N VAL A 289 4.36 47.90 -19.40
CA VAL A 289 4.51 46.48 -19.76
C VAL A 289 4.34 46.23 -21.27
N ARG A 290 3.50 47.01 -21.97
CA ARG A 290 3.33 46.89 -23.43
C ARG A 290 4.56 47.36 -24.17
N ARG A 291 5.09 48.52 -23.77
CA ARG A 291 6.34 49.04 -24.32
C ARG A 291 7.51 48.10 -24.03
N LEU A 292 7.65 47.64 -22.78
CA LEU A 292 8.69 46.70 -22.38
C LEU A 292 8.61 45.40 -23.17
N SER A 293 7.40 44.87 -23.38
CA SER A 293 7.18 43.68 -24.22
C SER A 293 7.74 43.87 -25.64
N GLY A 294 7.42 44.99 -26.29
CA GLY A 294 7.92 45.32 -27.62
C GLY A 294 9.45 45.47 -27.67
N GLU A 295 10.04 46.13 -26.67
CA GLU A 295 11.49 46.32 -26.57
C GLU A 295 12.24 44.98 -26.37
N LEU A 296 11.73 44.12 -25.49
CA LEU A 296 12.34 42.82 -25.20
C LEU A 296 12.21 41.86 -26.39
N ALA A 297 11.06 41.86 -27.07
CA ALA A 297 10.82 41.05 -28.25
C ALA A 297 11.72 41.49 -29.43
N ALA A 298 11.82 42.80 -29.70
CA ALA A 298 12.67 43.33 -30.77
C ALA A 298 14.16 43.09 -30.50
N GLY A 299 14.59 43.19 -29.25
CA GLY A 299 15.99 42.99 -28.85
C GLY A 299 16.40 41.52 -28.64
N LYS A 300 15.46 40.56 -28.63
CA LYS A 300 15.67 39.17 -28.19
C LYS A 300 16.32 39.07 -26.80
N LYS A 301 16.00 40.00 -25.90
CA LYS A 301 16.57 40.10 -24.54
C LYS A 301 15.69 39.48 -23.45
N GLY A 302 14.54 38.92 -23.83
CA GLY A 302 13.51 38.39 -22.93
C GLY A 302 13.80 37.05 -22.26
N GLY A 303 14.90 36.37 -22.62
CA GLY A 303 15.13 34.97 -22.23
C GLY A 303 14.34 33.98 -23.08
N ALA A 304 14.14 32.76 -22.58
CA ALA A 304 13.43 31.67 -23.26
C ALA A 304 12.57 30.86 -22.25
N PRO A 305 11.53 30.14 -22.70
CA PRO A 305 10.72 29.31 -21.82
C PRO A 305 11.55 28.22 -21.13
N THR A 306 11.23 27.92 -19.87
CA THR A 306 12.01 26.98 -19.02
C THR A 306 11.23 25.72 -18.65
N ALA A 307 9.90 25.77 -18.61
CA ALA A 307 9.00 24.63 -18.64
C ALA A 307 8.69 24.26 -20.10
N THR A 308 9.47 23.35 -20.68
CA THR A 308 9.33 22.96 -22.09
C THR A 308 9.21 21.46 -22.26
N MET A 309 8.40 21.07 -23.24
CA MET A 309 8.38 19.70 -23.75
C MET A 309 9.60 19.47 -24.63
N ALA A 310 10.11 18.23 -24.64
CA ALA A 310 11.03 17.81 -25.68
C ALA A 310 10.38 17.98 -27.06
N SER A 311 11.18 18.29 -28.09
CA SER A 311 10.65 18.41 -29.46
C SER A 311 10.01 17.11 -29.92
N PRO A 312 9.01 17.12 -30.83
CA PRO A 312 8.41 15.88 -31.34
C PRO A 312 9.43 14.90 -31.93
N TYR A 313 10.50 15.40 -32.55
CA TYR A 313 11.62 14.57 -33.00
C TYR A 313 12.33 13.88 -31.82
N ARG A 314 12.64 14.62 -30.76
CA ARG A 314 13.30 14.07 -29.58
C ARG A 314 12.40 13.08 -28.83
N ILE A 315 11.10 13.35 -28.75
CA ILE A 315 10.12 12.42 -28.17
C ILE A 315 10.12 11.11 -28.95
N ARG A 316 10.11 11.15 -30.30
CA ARG A 316 10.23 9.92 -31.11
C ARG A 316 11.49 9.13 -30.83
N GLN A 317 12.63 9.80 -30.60
CA GLN A 317 13.86 9.12 -30.18
C GLN A 317 13.71 8.45 -28.80
N PHE A 318 13.06 9.11 -27.83
CA PHE A 318 12.79 8.49 -26.54
C PHE A 318 11.85 7.29 -26.65
N ILE A 319 10.80 7.38 -27.48
CA ILE A 319 9.90 6.26 -27.75
C ILE A 319 10.69 5.07 -28.28
N GLU A 320 11.61 5.31 -29.21
CA GLU A 320 12.44 4.23 -29.76
C GLU A 320 13.44 3.66 -28.74
N GLU A 321 14.07 4.53 -27.93
CA GLU A 321 15.02 4.18 -26.88
C GLU A 321 14.39 3.34 -25.77
N PHE A 322 13.19 3.73 -25.30
CA PHE A 322 12.48 3.07 -24.20
C PHE A 322 11.37 2.12 -24.66
N SER A 323 11.25 1.88 -25.97
CA SER A 323 10.30 0.90 -26.50
C SER A 323 10.54 -0.48 -25.92
N PHE A 324 9.44 -1.18 -25.67
CA PHE A 324 9.48 -2.52 -25.09
C PHE A 324 9.96 -3.54 -26.14
N LYS A 325 11.28 -3.77 -26.19
CA LYS A 325 11.96 -4.66 -27.14
C LYS A 325 12.63 -5.81 -26.39
N LYS A 326 12.81 -6.99 -26.99
CA LYS A 326 13.51 -8.09 -26.29
C LYS A 326 14.94 -7.67 -25.93
N PRO A 327 15.34 -7.70 -24.64
CA PRO A 327 16.73 -7.45 -24.26
C PRO A 327 17.67 -8.53 -24.81
N ALA A 328 18.92 -8.17 -25.09
CA ALA A 328 19.92 -9.10 -25.62
C ALA A 328 20.21 -10.28 -24.67
N TRP A 329 20.06 -10.08 -23.35
CA TRP A 329 20.29 -11.12 -22.35
C TRP A 329 19.13 -12.13 -22.24
N MET A 330 17.95 -11.79 -22.74
CA MET A 330 16.72 -12.55 -22.48
C MET A 330 16.50 -13.63 -23.55
N PRO A 331 16.36 -14.91 -23.16
CA PRO A 331 16.00 -15.98 -24.09
C PRO A 331 14.61 -15.79 -24.73
N ASP A 332 14.41 -16.40 -25.91
CA ASP A 332 13.14 -16.30 -26.65
C ASP A 332 11.94 -16.83 -25.85
N TRP A 333 12.13 -17.95 -25.14
CA TRP A 333 11.07 -18.54 -24.33
C TRP A 333 10.65 -17.60 -23.19
N GLN A 334 11.61 -16.91 -22.56
CA GLN A 334 11.33 -15.99 -21.45
C GLN A 334 10.66 -14.72 -21.96
N TRP A 335 11.09 -14.23 -23.13
CA TRP A 335 10.44 -13.13 -23.81
C TRP A 335 8.98 -13.42 -24.14
N GLN A 336 8.67 -14.63 -24.60
CA GLN A 336 7.30 -15.05 -24.84
C GLN A 336 6.44 -14.93 -23.57
N ARG A 337 6.95 -15.34 -22.40
CA ARG A 337 6.27 -15.20 -21.10
C ARG A 337 6.03 -13.74 -20.72
N VAL A 338 7.01 -12.87 -20.98
CA VAL A 338 6.86 -11.42 -20.76
C VAL A 338 5.75 -10.85 -21.66
N GLN A 339 5.72 -11.24 -22.94
CA GLN A 339 4.67 -10.80 -23.87
C GLN A 339 3.27 -11.27 -23.44
N GLU A 340 3.16 -12.50 -22.94
CA GLU A 340 1.92 -13.04 -22.38
C GLU A 340 1.42 -12.21 -21.19
N LEU A 341 2.32 -11.84 -20.26
CA LEU A 341 1.98 -10.97 -19.13
C LEU A 341 1.57 -9.55 -19.55
N LEU A 342 2.26 -8.95 -20.52
CA LEU A 342 1.91 -7.62 -21.01
C LEU A 342 0.54 -7.58 -21.69
N ALA A 343 0.15 -8.67 -22.38
CA ALA A 343 -1.16 -8.78 -23.01
C ALA A 343 -2.31 -8.78 -21.97
N LEU A 344 -2.03 -9.16 -20.72
CA LEU A 344 -2.99 -9.17 -19.61
C LEU A 344 -3.15 -7.79 -18.91
N LYS A 345 -2.51 -6.73 -19.43
CA LYS A 345 -2.55 -5.34 -18.94
C LYS A 345 -1.89 -5.15 -17.55
N GLY A 346 -1.89 -3.91 -17.06
CA GLY A 346 -1.33 -3.52 -15.76
C GLY A 346 0.14 -3.08 -15.79
N ALA A 347 0.78 -3.08 -16.96
CA ALA A 347 2.10 -2.47 -17.15
C ALA A 347 1.99 -0.93 -17.22
N ARG A 348 3.08 -0.23 -16.89
CA ARG A 348 3.27 1.21 -17.14
C ARG A 348 4.48 1.41 -18.06
N PRO A 349 4.40 0.95 -19.32
CA PRO A 349 5.51 1.10 -20.26
C PRO A 349 5.71 2.57 -20.61
N PHE A 350 6.88 2.91 -21.14
CA PHE A 350 7.09 4.22 -21.72
C PHE A 350 6.05 4.49 -22.84
N PRO A 351 5.55 5.73 -22.99
CA PRO A 351 4.56 6.06 -23.99
C PRO A 351 4.99 5.69 -25.41
N SER A 352 4.05 5.25 -26.25
CA SER A 352 4.33 4.78 -27.62
C SER A 352 4.11 5.82 -28.72
N SER A 353 3.62 7.02 -28.37
CA SER A 353 3.39 8.13 -29.31
C SER A 353 3.61 9.48 -28.64
N VAL A 354 3.73 10.54 -29.43
CA VAL A 354 3.90 11.92 -28.93
C VAL A 354 2.69 12.34 -28.08
N ASP A 355 1.48 12.01 -28.52
CA ASP A 355 0.26 12.31 -27.76
C ASP A 355 0.17 11.50 -26.47
N ALA A 356 0.54 10.21 -26.53
CA ALA A 356 0.59 9.37 -25.33
C ALA A 356 1.64 9.88 -24.33
N TYR A 357 2.75 10.42 -24.82
CA TYR A 357 3.77 11.05 -23.98
C TYR A 357 3.22 12.29 -23.27
N GLY A 358 2.48 13.16 -23.96
CA GLY A 358 1.80 14.29 -23.32
C GLY A 358 0.83 13.84 -22.22
N ARG A 359 -0.02 12.85 -22.52
CA ARG A 359 -0.98 12.30 -21.53
C ARG A 359 -0.31 11.66 -20.33
N TRP A 360 0.82 10.98 -20.53
CA TRP A 360 1.60 10.39 -19.44
C TRP A 360 2.12 11.46 -18.47
N LEU A 361 2.66 12.56 -19.00
CA LEU A 361 3.11 13.67 -18.15
C LEU A 361 1.94 14.34 -17.43
N ASP A 362 0.78 14.50 -18.09
CA ASP A 362 -0.42 15.05 -17.45
C ASP A 362 -0.92 14.13 -16.33
N GLU A 363 -0.88 12.80 -16.55
CA GLU A 363 -1.20 11.82 -15.53
C GLU A 363 -0.28 12.01 -14.33
N VAL A 364 1.04 12.07 -14.53
CA VAL A 364 2.01 12.29 -13.44
C VAL A 364 1.72 13.60 -12.70
N LEU A 365 1.52 14.71 -13.42
CA LEU A 365 1.22 16.02 -12.80
C LEU A 365 -0.10 16.00 -12.02
N SER A 366 -1.04 15.11 -12.36
CA SER A 366 -2.30 14.97 -11.61
C SER A 366 -2.13 14.33 -10.22
N TRP A 367 -0.93 13.85 -9.88
CA TRP A 367 -0.69 13.11 -8.65
C TRP A 367 -0.60 14.04 -7.43
N ALA A 368 -1.58 13.96 -6.54
CA ALA A 368 -1.49 14.68 -5.28
C ALA A 368 -0.35 14.13 -4.39
N PRO A 369 0.52 14.99 -3.82
CA PRO A 369 1.44 14.60 -2.76
C PRO A 369 0.71 13.92 -1.60
N ARG A 370 1.32 12.89 -1.01
CA ARG A 370 0.71 11.99 -0.01
C ARG A 370 -0.62 11.32 -0.44
N ARG A 371 -0.91 11.19 -1.74
CA ARG A 371 -1.86 10.16 -2.21
C ARG A 371 -1.27 8.78 -1.89
N TRP A 372 -2.10 7.80 -1.52
CA TRP A 372 -1.60 6.47 -1.12
C TRP A 372 -0.60 5.93 -2.15
N SER A 373 0.54 5.45 -1.63
CA SER A 373 1.50 4.72 -2.46
C SER A 373 2.26 3.60 -1.78
N GLY A 374 1.77 3.00 -0.69
CA GLY A 374 2.53 1.94 -0.01
C GLY A 374 2.76 0.76 -0.94
N PHE A 375 1.67 0.07 -1.30
CA PHE A 375 1.75 -1.10 -2.18
C PHE A 375 2.02 -0.79 -3.65
N ASP A 376 2.08 0.49 -4.07
CA ASP A 376 2.46 0.86 -5.45
C ASP A 376 3.76 1.72 -5.52
N SER A 377 4.51 1.81 -4.42
CA SER A 377 5.72 2.66 -4.31
C SER A 377 6.81 2.21 -5.27
N ALA A 378 7.07 0.91 -5.34
CA ALA A 378 8.00 0.29 -6.27
C ALA A 378 7.71 0.71 -7.72
N GLU A 379 6.45 0.64 -8.17
CA GLU A 379 6.04 0.99 -9.52
C GLU A 379 6.30 2.48 -9.82
N LYS A 380 5.87 3.37 -8.92
CA LYS A 380 6.02 4.83 -9.10
C LYS A 380 7.49 5.26 -9.10
N LEU A 381 8.31 4.67 -8.23
CA LEU A 381 9.75 4.95 -8.16
C LEU A 381 10.47 4.42 -9.40
N GLN A 382 10.15 3.20 -9.82
CA GLN A 382 10.70 2.58 -11.00
C GLN A 382 10.42 3.43 -12.26
N GLU A 383 9.21 3.96 -12.39
CA GLU A 383 8.81 4.82 -13.50
C GLU A 383 9.72 6.05 -13.64
N PHE A 384 9.99 6.76 -12.54
CA PHE A 384 10.94 7.89 -12.57
C PHE A 384 12.36 7.42 -12.91
N LEU A 385 12.86 6.38 -12.23
CA LEU A 385 14.25 5.96 -12.36
C LEU A 385 14.59 5.42 -13.76
N LEU A 386 13.65 4.77 -14.42
CA LEU A 386 13.83 4.28 -15.79
C LEU A 386 13.77 5.42 -16.82
N TYR A 387 12.90 6.40 -16.61
CA TYR A 387 12.55 7.38 -17.65
C TYR A 387 12.99 8.81 -17.34
N ALA A 388 13.76 9.06 -16.27
CA ALA A 388 14.17 10.39 -15.83
C ALA A 388 14.77 11.27 -16.94
N LYS A 389 15.49 10.68 -17.89
CA LYS A 389 16.07 11.36 -19.06
C LYS A 389 15.03 11.99 -19.99
N ALA A 390 13.83 11.40 -20.05
CA ALA A 390 12.73 11.84 -20.90
C ALA A 390 11.68 12.67 -20.15
N ILE A 391 11.82 12.89 -18.84
CA ILE A 391 10.88 13.68 -18.05
C ILE A 391 11.30 15.18 -18.10
N PRO A 392 10.40 16.12 -18.44
CA PRO A 392 10.68 17.55 -18.35
C PRO A 392 10.90 18.03 -16.92
N GLU A 393 11.67 19.09 -16.74
CA GLU A 393 12.08 19.56 -15.41
C GLU A 393 10.92 19.89 -14.45
N PRO A 394 9.82 20.58 -14.87
CA PRO A 394 8.67 20.80 -13.98
C PRO A 394 8.04 19.50 -13.47
N VAL A 395 8.05 18.45 -14.28
CA VAL A 395 7.49 17.15 -13.91
C VAL A 395 8.43 16.42 -12.95
N LYS A 396 9.76 16.56 -13.11
CA LYS A 396 10.73 16.06 -12.12
C LYS A 396 10.58 16.74 -10.76
N GLU A 397 10.43 18.08 -10.75
CA GLU A 397 10.17 18.82 -9.50
C GLU A 397 8.88 18.36 -8.82
N HIS A 398 7.85 18.03 -9.61
CA HIS A 398 6.62 17.45 -9.06
C HIS A 398 6.86 16.08 -8.40
N PHE A 399 7.64 15.19 -9.03
CA PHE A 399 8.07 13.93 -8.39
C PHE A 399 8.86 14.18 -7.09
N GLN A 400 9.75 15.16 -7.08
CA GLN A 400 10.52 15.53 -5.91
C GLN A 400 9.63 16.08 -4.80
N LEU A 401 8.66 16.94 -5.12
CA LEU A 401 7.67 17.44 -4.15
C LEU A 401 6.84 16.30 -3.55
N TYR A 402 6.45 15.33 -4.38
CA TYR A 402 5.71 14.15 -3.94
C TYR A 402 6.48 13.36 -2.86
N TRP A 403 7.76 13.07 -3.11
CA TRP A 403 8.61 12.34 -2.16
C TRP A 403 9.07 13.21 -0.99
N TRP A 404 9.27 14.51 -1.19
CA TRP A 404 9.56 15.47 -0.13
C TRP A 404 8.43 15.48 0.88
N ALA A 405 7.19 15.49 0.41
CA ALA A 405 6.02 15.45 1.27
C ALA A 405 6.03 14.19 2.13
N TRP A 406 6.35 13.00 1.58
CA TRP A 406 6.42 11.75 2.34
C TRP A 406 7.60 11.65 3.31
N LEU A 407 8.79 12.10 2.89
CA LEU A 407 10.04 11.82 3.58
C LEU A 407 10.47 12.95 4.52
N MET A 408 10.00 14.18 4.32
CA MET A 408 10.39 15.35 5.14
C MET A 408 11.93 15.42 5.34
N PRO A 409 12.72 15.48 4.25
CA PRO A 409 14.17 15.35 4.32
C PRO A 409 14.84 16.44 5.18
N ASP A 410 14.16 17.56 5.38
CA ASP A 410 14.59 18.65 6.25
C ASP A 410 14.62 18.28 7.75
N ARG A 411 14.00 17.15 8.14
CA ARG A 411 13.96 16.66 9.52
C ARG A 411 14.85 15.45 9.75
N GLU A 412 15.44 15.36 10.95
CA GLU A 412 16.10 14.12 11.39
C GLU A 412 15.07 13.07 11.79
N ASN A 413 15.37 11.79 11.55
CA ASN A 413 14.45 10.69 11.86
C ASN A 413 14.08 10.66 13.35
N LYS A 414 15.07 10.90 14.23
CA LYS A 414 14.88 10.90 15.69
C LYS A 414 13.88 11.97 16.17
N ASP A 415 13.71 13.03 15.39
CA ASP A 415 12.79 14.13 15.71
C ASP A 415 11.38 13.84 15.19
N LEU A 416 11.20 12.85 14.31
CA LEU A 416 9.89 12.43 13.84
C LEU A 416 9.15 11.63 14.92
N VAL A 417 7.83 11.77 14.93
CA VAL A 417 6.93 10.89 15.66
C VAL A 417 7.14 9.45 15.20
N GLN A 418 7.50 8.57 16.14
CA GLN A 418 7.69 7.14 15.90
C GLN A 418 6.47 6.35 16.35
N GLY A 419 6.10 5.29 15.63
CA GLY A 419 5.01 4.40 16.03
C GLY A 419 4.41 3.60 14.89
N TYR A 420 3.87 2.41 15.22
CA TYR A 420 3.27 1.47 14.26
C TYR A 420 2.00 2.01 13.58
N ILE A 421 1.31 2.97 14.19
CA ILE A 421 0.18 3.75 13.67
C ILE A 421 0.22 5.08 14.45
N GLY A 422 1.16 5.97 14.14
CA GLY A 422 1.47 7.18 14.92
C GLY A 422 0.40 8.27 14.93
N LEU A 423 -0.88 7.93 14.71
CA LEU A 423 -1.99 8.88 14.60
C LEU A 423 -2.10 9.74 15.85
N LYS A 424 -2.14 9.13 17.02
CA LYS A 424 -2.40 9.85 18.28
C LYS A 424 -1.26 10.82 18.57
N GLU A 425 -0.02 10.37 18.39
CA GLU A 425 1.17 11.15 18.64
C GLU A 425 1.34 12.26 17.58
N ALA A 426 1.04 11.99 16.31
CA ALA A 426 1.06 12.99 15.25
C ALA A 426 -0.05 14.03 15.43
N GLN A 427 -1.25 13.61 15.86
CA GLN A 427 -2.35 14.52 16.20
C GLN A 427 -2.00 15.38 17.42
N ALA A 428 -1.45 14.79 18.49
CA ALA A 428 -0.99 15.54 19.65
C ALA A 428 0.12 16.53 19.29
N TYR A 429 1.06 16.14 18.43
CA TYR A 429 2.09 17.03 17.90
C TYR A 429 1.47 18.18 17.10
N TYR A 430 0.53 17.88 16.20
CA TYR A 430 -0.20 18.90 15.43
C TYR A 430 -0.99 19.85 16.34
N GLU A 431 -1.69 19.35 17.35
CA GLU A 431 -2.46 20.18 18.28
C GLU A 431 -1.55 21.14 19.07
N LYS A 432 -0.37 20.66 19.46
CA LYS A 432 0.64 21.44 20.20
C LYS A 432 1.35 22.48 19.34
N THR A 433 1.73 22.12 18.12
CA THR A 433 2.66 22.92 17.30
C THR A 433 1.99 23.64 16.13
N ARG A 434 0.80 23.18 15.73
CA ARG A 434 0.10 23.56 14.49
C ARG A 434 0.92 23.32 13.21
N ASP A 435 1.97 22.52 13.28
CA ASP A 435 2.70 22.08 12.10
C ASP A 435 1.89 21.02 11.35
N TRP A 436 1.31 21.44 10.23
CA TRP A 436 0.43 20.67 9.36
C TRP A 436 1.05 19.35 8.87
N ARG A 437 2.39 19.20 8.91
CA ARG A 437 3.08 17.97 8.53
C ARG A 437 2.84 16.82 9.52
N GLY A 438 2.37 17.10 10.74
CA GLY A 438 2.15 16.10 11.80
C GLY A 438 3.45 15.44 12.32
N ASN A 439 4.61 15.84 11.78
CA ASN A 439 5.92 15.31 12.11
C ASN A 439 6.03 13.78 12.01
N PHE A 440 5.29 13.16 11.09
CA PHE A 440 5.27 11.71 10.90
C PHE A 440 5.58 11.31 9.45
N SER A 441 6.39 10.26 9.28
CA SER A 441 6.70 9.65 7.98
C SER A 441 6.67 8.13 8.10
N VAL A 442 5.62 7.50 7.57
CA VAL A 442 5.49 6.03 7.61
C VAL A 442 6.68 5.32 6.95
N TYR A 443 7.20 5.87 5.85
CA TYR A 443 8.34 5.32 5.12
C TYR A 443 9.61 5.30 5.97
N ARG A 444 9.92 6.41 6.67
CA ARG A 444 11.13 6.53 7.48
C ARG A 444 11.01 5.81 8.82
N THR A 445 9.82 5.70 9.39
CA THR A 445 9.56 4.95 10.63
C THR A 445 9.94 3.48 10.48
N TYR A 446 9.53 2.83 9.38
CA TYR A 446 9.86 1.42 9.12
C TYR A 446 11.27 1.16 8.61
N CYS A 447 12.10 2.21 8.46
CA CYS A 447 13.54 2.03 8.30
C CYS A 447 14.24 1.78 9.65
N ARG A 448 13.62 2.17 10.77
CA ARG A 448 14.18 2.05 12.13
C ARG A 448 13.35 1.16 13.06
N ASN A 449 12.15 0.76 12.66
CA ASN A 449 11.26 -0.09 13.42
C ASN A 449 10.85 -1.33 12.62
N MET A 450 10.76 -2.46 13.30
CA MET A 450 10.25 -3.69 12.71
C MET A 450 8.76 -3.57 12.44
N GLY A 451 8.36 -3.76 11.18
CA GLY A 451 6.97 -3.87 10.75
C GLY A 451 6.63 -5.31 10.39
N THR A 452 5.57 -5.49 9.62
CA THR A 452 5.44 -6.71 8.81
C THR A 452 6.46 -6.68 7.66
N MET A 453 6.84 -7.84 7.14
CA MET A 453 7.90 -7.98 6.14
C MET A 453 7.65 -7.07 4.93
N ASN A 454 6.47 -7.15 4.30
CA ASN A 454 6.10 -6.25 3.21
C ASN A 454 6.22 -4.76 3.57
N PHE A 455 5.91 -4.36 4.80
CA PHE A 455 6.01 -2.96 5.23
C PHE A 455 7.44 -2.48 5.31
N ASN A 456 8.32 -3.29 5.88
CA ASN A 456 9.73 -2.95 5.85
C ASN A 456 10.26 -2.87 4.41
N HIS A 457 9.77 -3.70 3.48
CA HIS A 457 10.19 -3.65 2.07
C HIS A 457 9.74 -2.35 1.37
N TRP A 458 8.44 -2.06 1.31
CA TRP A 458 7.97 -0.87 0.56
C TRP A 458 8.40 0.43 1.23
N ALA A 459 8.46 0.48 2.57
CA ALA A 459 8.88 1.67 3.30
C ALA A 459 10.36 2.00 3.07
N THR A 460 11.19 0.96 3.09
CA THR A 460 12.62 1.06 2.76
C THR A 460 12.83 1.45 1.31
N THR A 461 12.06 0.86 0.38
CA THR A 461 12.10 1.19 -1.05
C THR A 461 11.77 2.65 -1.28
N GLY A 462 10.66 3.12 -0.70
CA GLY A 462 10.24 4.52 -0.71
C GLY A 462 11.28 5.48 -0.14
N THR A 463 11.90 5.14 0.99
CA THR A 463 12.90 6.00 1.64
C THR A 463 14.21 6.06 0.86
N LEU A 464 14.73 4.92 0.43
CA LEU A 464 16.01 4.83 -0.28
C LEU A 464 15.91 5.47 -1.67
N LEU A 465 14.94 5.05 -2.48
CA LEU A 465 14.80 5.53 -3.85
C LEU A 465 14.15 6.92 -3.91
N GLY A 466 13.18 7.22 -3.05
CA GLY A 466 12.68 8.59 -2.91
C GLY A 466 13.77 9.56 -2.47
N GLY A 467 14.67 9.13 -1.59
CA GLY A 467 15.89 9.85 -1.24
C GLY A 467 16.78 10.12 -2.46
N ALA A 468 17.00 9.12 -3.32
CA ALA A 468 17.78 9.26 -4.55
C ALA A 468 17.14 10.23 -5.55
N ILE A 469 15.82 10.18 -5.74
CA ILE A 469 15.08 11.11 -6.61
C ILE A 469 15.24 12.57 -6.16
N MET A 470 15.24 12.80 -4.85
CA MET A 470 15.42 14.14 -4.26
C MET A 470 16.88 14.57 -4.12
N GLY A 471 17.85 13.68 -4.36
CA GLY A 471 19.26 13.94 -4.04
C GLY A 471 19.52 14.08 -2.52
N SER A 472 18.70 13.47 -1.67
CA SER A 472 18.83 13.54 -0.21
C SER A 472 19.71 12.39 0.32
N GLU A 473 20.98 12.69 0.58
CA GLU A 473 21.92 11.74 1.20
C GLU A 473 21.42 11.21 2.55
N ARG A 474 20.75 12.07 3.33
CA ARG A 474 20.15 11.69 4.61
C ARG A 474 19.10 10.60 4.44
N CYS A 475 18.15 10.80 3.52
CA CYS A 475 17.10 9.82 3.27
C CYS A 475 17.68 8.53 2.67
N MET A 476 18.65 8.63 1.76
CA MET A 476 19.33 7.44 1.23
C MET A 476 20.05 6.64 2.33
N ALA A 477 20.74 7.30 3.25
CA ALA A 477 21.42 6.64 4.37
C ALA A 477 20.41 5.94 5.31
N GLU A 478 19.27 6.56 5.59
CA GLU A 478 18.21 5.96 6.40
C GLU A 478 17.54 4.77 5.70
N GLY A 479 17.22 4.91 4.42
CA GLY A 479 16.69 3.82 3.61
C GLY A 479 17.68 2.65 3.52
N ARG A 480 18.98 2.93 3.36
CA ARG A 480 20.02 1.89 3.36
C ARG A 480 20.12 1.17 4.70
N HIS A 481 20.03 1.89 5.80
CA HIS A 481 19.96 1.28 7.12
C HIS A 481 18.73 0.37 7.25
N GLY A 482 17.57 0.80 6.77
CA GLY A 482 16.36 -0.01 6.72
C GLY A 482 16.55 -1.29 5.90
N LEU A 483 17.13 -1.17 4.70
CA LEU A 483 17.42 -2.26 3.76
C LEU A 483 18.32 -3.32 4.38
N GLU A 484 19.39 -2.89 5.04
CA GLU A 484 20.33 -3.78 5.70
C GLU A 484 19.71 -4.44 6.94
N ALA A 485 19.05 -3.66 7.80
CA ALA A 485 18.53 -4.14 9.08
C ALA A 485 17.35 -5.11 8.90
N TRP A 486 16.35 -4.73 8.10
CA TRP A 486 15.10 -5.47 8.05
C TRP A 486 14.97 -6.39 6.83
N PRO A 487 14.84 -5.92 5.56
CA PRO A 487 14.73 -6.82 4.42
C PRO A 487 15.88 -7.84 4.33
N LEU A 488 17.13 -7.37 4.42
CA LEU A 488 18.29 -8.25 4.24
C LEU A 488 18.55 -9.13 5.47
N ARG A 489 18.85 -8.52 6.62
CA ARG A 489 19.21 -9.28 7.82
C ARG A 489 17.98 -9.96 8.39
N THR A 490 17.02 -9.26 8.96
CA THR A 490 15.89 -9.89 9.67
C THR A 490 15.03 -10.80 8.80
N TRP A 491 14.60 -10.32 7.62
CA TRP A 491 13.58 -11.00 6.82
C TRP A 491 14.11 -12.03 5.83
N CYS A 492 15.40 -11.99 5.48
CA CYS A 492 15.99 -12.93 4.54
C CYS A 492 17.04 -13.85 5.17
N TRP A 493 18.03 -13.30 5.88
CA TRP A 493 19.28 -14.00 6.19
C TRP A 493 19.59 -14.28 7.66
N TYR A 494 18.88 -13.68 8.60
CA TYR A 494 19.22 -13.77 10.03
C TYR A 494 19.22 -15.23 10.51
N ASP A 495 18.19 -16.00 10.16
CA ASP A 495 18.13 -17.44 10.41
C ASP A 495 17.49 -18.24 9.27
N GLY A 496 17.41 -17.61 8.09
CA GLY A 496 16.78 -18.18 6.91
C GLY A 496 15.25 -18.15 6.91
N SER A 497 14.56 -17.73 7.98
CA SER A 497 13.10 -17.62 7.98
C SER A 497 12.61 -16.38 7.23
N THR A 498 11.39 -16.42 6.68
CA THR A 498 10.66 -15.22 6.23
C THR A 498 9.29 -15.18 6.89
N GLN A 499 8.76 -13.99 7.21
CA GLN A 499 7.41 -13.87 7.77
C GLN A 499 6.33 -14.28 6.75
N GLU A 500 6.64 -14.13 5.47
CA GLU A 500 5.71 -14.34 4.35
C GLU A 500 6.06 -15.63 3.59
N SER A 501 6.68 -16.61 4.26
CA SER A 501 7.16 -17.87 3.68
C SER A 501 6.08 -18.58 2.87
N ILE A 502 6.10 -18.34 1.56
CA ILE A 502 5.15 -18.78 0.54
C ILE A 502 3.69 -18.44 0.89
N ASP A 503 3.46 -17.24 1.46
CA ASP A 503 2.14 -16.61 1.45
C ASP A 503 1.79 -16.28 -0.01
N HIS A 504 0.68 -16.82 -0.51
CA HIS A 504 0.37 -16.78 -1.95
C HIS A 504 0.03 -15.37 -2.45
N TYR A 505 -0.23 -14.45 -1.52
CA TYR A 505 -0.62 -13.07 -1.77
C TYR A 505 0.46 -12.08 -1.33
N TYR A 506 0.74 -11.95 -0.03
CA TYR A 506 1.61 -10.90 0.51
C TYR A 506 3.06 -11.00 0.02
N PHE A 507 3.55 -12.22 -0.20
CA PHE A 507 4.93 -12.43 -0.62
C PHE A 507 5.25 -11.79 -1.98
N SER A 508 4.23 -11.64 -2.84
CA SER A 508 4.38 -10.96 -4.12
C SER A 508 4.74 -9.47 -3.99
N ILE A 509 4.20 -8.80 -2.95
CA ILE A 509 4.48 -7.40 -2.66
C ILE A 509 5.95 -7.26 -2.26
N SER A 510 6.42 -8.12 -1.35
CA SER A 510 7.83 -8.14 -0.91
C SER A 510 8.78 -8.44 -2.07
N LEU A 511 8.49 -9.44 -2.91
CA LEU A 511 9.32 -9.80 -4.07
C LEU A 511 9.44 -8.65 -5.09
N LYS A 512 8.34 -7.94 -5.36
CA LYS A 512 8.33 -6.77 -6.25
C LYS A 512 9.26 -5.67 -5.75
N ASP A 513 9.26 -5.41 -4.45
CA ASP A 513 10.15 -4.41 -3.84
C ASP A 513 11.62 -4.88 -3.85
N GLN A 514 11.88 -6.16 -3.54
CA GLN A 514 13.21 -6.76 -3.67
C GLN A 514 13.78 -6.60 -5.08
N LYS A 515 12.94 -6.81 -6.10
CA LYS A 515 13.31 -6.63 -7.50
C LYS A 515 13.76 -5.20 -7.81
N VAL A 516 13.04 -4.22 -7.27
CA VAL A 516 13.39 -2.80 -7.43
C VAL A 516 14.72 -2.46 -6.74
N PHE A 517 15.02 -3.03 -5.56
CA PHE A 517 16.37 -2.89 -4.97
C PHE A 517 17.45 -3.50 -5.86
N ALA A 518 17.22 -4.73 -6.34
CA ALA A 518 18.17 -5.49 -7.14
C ALA A 518 18.55 -4.77 -8.46
N ASP A 519 17.57 -4.15 -9.11
CA ASP A 519 17.76 -3.49 -10.41
C ASP A 519 18.15 -2.02 -10.27
N LEU A 520 17.52 -1.30 -9.34
CA LEU A 520 17.50 0.17 -9.31
C LEU A 520 18.09 0.77 -8.04
N GLY A 521 18.65 -0.04 -7.13
CA GLY A 521 19.39 0.44 -5.96
C GLY A 521 20.40 1.55 -6.34
N PRO A 522 20.48 2.67 -5.57
CA PRO A 522 21.29 3.82 -5.97
C PRO A 522 22.78 3.49 -6.10
N THR A 523 23.29 2.62 -5.21
CA THR A 523 24.68 2.16 -5.25
C THR A 523 24.78 0.68 -5.65
N ARG A 524 25.97 0.23 -6.03
CA ARG A 524 26.23 -1.20 -6.29
C ARG A 524 25.99 -2.07 -5.07
N LEU A 525 26.27 -1.56 -3.86
CA LEU A 525 26.03 -2.29 -2.61
C LEU A 525 24.53 -2.48 -2.39
N ASP A 526 23.72 -1.44 -2.63
CA ASP A 526 22.25 -1.53 -2.50
C ASP A 526 21.68 -2.61 -3.43
N ARG A 527 22.18 -2.66 -4.69
CA ARG A 527 21.78 -3.68 -5.67
C ARG A 527 22.23 -5.08 -5.27
N LEU A 528 23.45 -5.24 -4.74
CA LEU A 528 23.94 -6.53 -4.27
C LEU A 528 23.10 -7.07 -3.11
N MET A 529 22.71 -6.21 -2.16
CA MET A 529 21.77 -6.58 -1.09
C MET A 529 20.41 -7.00 -1.67
N GLY A 530 19.88 -6.21 -2.62
CA GLY A 530 18.67 -6.52 -3.38
C GLY A 530 18.70 -7.91 -4.03
N GLN A 531 19.76 -8.19 -4.80
CA GLN A 531 19.96 -9.44 -5.52
C GLN A 531 20.09 -10.64 -4.57
N SER A 532 20.79 -10.46 -3.45
CA SER A 532 20.95 -11.51 -2.42
C SER A 532 19.62 -11.91 -1.80
N MET A 533 18.77 -10.94 -1.43
CA MET A 533 17.43 -11.21 -0.92
C MET A 533 16.56 -11.88 -1.97
N LEU A 534 16.56 -11.33 -3.19
CA LEU A 534 15.74 -11.83 -4.29
C LEU A 534 16.07 -13.29 -4.63
N ALA A 535 17.36 -13.65 -4.66
CA ALA A 535 17.80 -15.02 -4.90
C ALA A 535 17.25 -15.98 -3.85
N LYS A 536 17.31 -15.63 -2.56
CA LYS A 536 16.76 -16.43 -1.46
C LYS A 536 15.23 -16.57 -1.57
N SER A 537 14.52 -15.46 -1.79
CA SER A 537 13.06 -15.48 -1.85
C SER A 537 12.52 -16.20 -3.09
N VAL A 538 13.20 -16.09 -4.23
CA VAL A 538 12.83 -16.84 -5.45
C VAL A 538 13.17 -18.33 -5.32
N GLU A 539 14.27 -18.69 -4.65
CA GLU A 539 14.58 -20.11 -4.36
C GLU A 539 13.44 -20.77 -3.57
N GLU A 540 12.97 -20.14 -2.48
CA GLU A 540 11.85 -20.64 -1.69
C GLU A 540 10.58 -20.81 -2.55
N LEU A 541 10.30 -19.81 -3.41
CA LEU A 541 9.15 -19.79 -4.30
C LEU A 541 9.18 -20.95 -5.30
N VAL A 542 10.33 -21.15 -5.95
CA VAL A 542 10.53 -22.23 -6.91
C VAL A 542 10.48 -23.58 -6.21
N SER A 543 11.07 -23.71 -5.02
CA SER A 543 11.07 -24.94 -4.23
C SER A 543 9.65 -25.45 -3.91
N CYS A 544 8.68 -24.56 -3.67
CA CYS A 544 7.27 -24.92 -3.43
C CYS A 544 6.40 -25.08 -4.70
N TYR A 545 6.87 -24.67 -5.88
CA TYR A 545 6.07 -24.76 -7.11
C TYR A 545 6.08 -26.17 -7.70
N HIS A 546 4.92 -26.78 -7.90
CA HIS A 546 4.81 -28.09 -8.55
C HIS A 546 4.53 -27.93 -10.05
N PRO A 547 5.40 -28.43 -10.97
CA PRO A 547 5.22 -28.25 -12.42
C PRO A 547 3.97 -28.94 -12.98
N GLY A 548 3.72 -30.19 -12.55
CA GLY A 548 2.52 -30.93 -12.97
C GLY A 548 1.19 -30.32 -12.48
N LEU A 549 1.15 -29.78 -11.26
CA LEU A 549 -0.05 -29.12 -10.72
C LEU A 549 -0.14 -27.65 -11.14
N LYS A 550 0.94 -27.06 -11.64
CA LYS A 550 1.09 -25.61 -11.83
C LYS A 550 0.57 -24.82 -10.63
N ARG A 551 0.91 -25.24 -9.40
CA ARG A 551 0.44 -24.66 -8.13
C ARG A 551 1.58 -24.62 -7.12
N PHE A 552 1.47 -23.71 -6.15
CA PHE A 552 2.34 -23.72 -4.98
C PHE A 552 1.75 -24.68 -3.95
N ILE A 553 2.59 -25.54 -3.41
CA ILE A 553 2.23 -26.47 -2.34
C ILE A 553 2.81 -25.89 -1.06
N ALA A 554 2.04 -25.07 -0.35
CA ALA A 554 2.49 -24.37 0.84
C ALA A 554 1.33 -23.98 1.75
N SER A 555 1.56 -23.98 3.06
CA SER A 555 0.64 -23.34 4.01
C SER A 555 0.61 -21.82 3.80
N SER A 556 -0.46 -21.15 4.22
CA SER A 556 -0.59 -19.70 4.07
C SER A 556 -1.30 -19.02 5.22
N GLY A 557 -0.77 -17.86 5.61
CA GLY A 557 -1.23 -17.06 6.73
C GLY A 557 -2.44 -16.20 6.38
N ARG A 558 -2.19 -15.17 5.57
CA ARG A 558 -3.14 -14.06 5.32
C ARG A 558 -3.63 -14.04 3.86
N THR A 559 -3.65 -15.20 3.21
CA THR A 559 -4.20 -15.38 1.87
C THR A 559 -5.57 -16.04 1.95
N GLY A 560 -6.57 -15.48 1.28
CA GLY A 560 -7.86 -16.16 1.06
C GLY A 560 -7.73 -17.40 0.19
N VAL A 561 -8.63 -18.36 0.38
CA VAL A 561 -8.55 -19.68 -0.27
C VAL A 561 -8.66 -19.59 -1.80
N ALA A 562 -9.29 -18.55 -2.35
CA ALA A 562 -9.38 -18.31 -3.79
C ALA A 562 -8.02 -18.35 -4.51
N TYR A 563 -6.96 -17.86 -3.86
CA TYR A 563 -5.59 -17.82 -4.42
C TYR A 563 -4.93 -19.19 -4.52
N LEU A 564 -5.43 -20.18 -3.78
CA LEU A 564 -4.98 -21.58 -3.87
C LEU A 564 -5.72 -22.33 -4.97
N LEU A 565 -6.94 -21.88 -5.29
CA LEU A 565 -7.81 -22.49 -6.28
C LEU A 565 -7.57 -21.86 -7.66
N VAL A 566 -8.12 -20.67 -7.90
CA VAL A 566 -8.22 -20.07 -9.24
C VAL A 566 -7.43 -18.77 -9.37
N GLN A 567 -7.39 -17.94 -8.32
CA GLN A 567 -6.85 -16.59 -8.39
C GLN A 567 -5.31 -16.62 -8.42
N GLN A 568 -4.72 -15.93 -9.40
CA GLN A 568 -3.28 -15.94 -9.65
C GLN A 568 -2.70 -14.53 -9.55
N ASP A 569 -1.85 -14.34 -8.55
CA ASP A 569 -1.20 -13.05 -8.23
C ASP A 569 0.30 -13.04 -8.61
N GLY A 570 1.05 -12.05 -8.15
CA GLY A 570 2.44 -11.77 -8.49
C GLY A 570 3.37 -12.97 -8.34
N THR A 571 3.21 -13.79 -7.30
CA THR A 571 4.01 -15.02 -7.10
C THR A 571 3.93 -15.95 -8.32
N LYS A 572 2.71 -16.20 -8.82
CA LYS A 572 2.45 -17.02 -10.02
C LYS A 572 3.01 -16.37 -11.29
N ARG A 573 2.87 -15.04 -11.41
CA ARG A 573 3.36 -14.27 -12.56
C ARG A 573 4.89 -14.25 -12.62
N ILE A 574 5.57 -14.17 -11.48
CA ILE A 574 7.03 -14.26 -11.39
C ILE A 574 7.49 -15.64 -11.86
N VAL A 575 6.91 -16.72 -11.31
CA VAL A 575 7.24 -18.10 -11.75
C VAL A 575 6.91 -18.33 -13.22
N HIS A 576 5.85 -17.69 -13.75
CA HIS A 576 5.55 -17.75 -15.18
C HIS A 576 6.70 -17.20 -16.03
N THR A 577 7.42 -16.18 -15.59
CA THR A 577 8.64 -15.68 -16.27
C THR A 577 9.89 -16.53 -16.02
N LEU A 578 9.81 -17.51 -15.11
CA LEU A 578 10.86 -18.48 -14.82
C LEU A 578 10.51 -19.87 -15.35
N SER A 579 9.47 -20.01 -16.18
CA SER A 579 9.01 -21.28 -16.74
C SER A 579 8.98 -21.23 -18.27
N LYS A 580 9.72 -22.13 -18.91
CA LYS A 580 9.68 -22.41 -20.35
C LYS A 580 8.29 -22.85 -20.80
N SER A 581 7.52 -23.51 -19.93
CA SER A 581 6.16 -24.00 -20.22
C SER A 581 5.05 -23.02 -19.83
N GLY A 582 5.38 -21.99 -19.03
CA GLY A 582 4.44 -21.05 -18.44
C GLY A 582 3.65 -21.62 -17.25
N ALA A 583 3.49 -20.79 -16.21
CA ALA A 583 2.84 -21.19 -14.96
C ALA A 583 1.36 -20.78 -14.79
N LEU A 584 0.81 -19.93 -15.66
CA LEU A 584 -0.57 -19.44 -15.55
C LEU A 584 -1.58 -20.49 -16.05
N THR A 585 -2.70 -20.63 -15.35
CA THR A 585 -3.83 -21.51 -15.68
C THR A 585 -5.12 -20.71 -15.79
N ASP A 586 -6.23 -21.33 -16.20
CA ASP A 586 -7.60 -20.77 -16.13
C ASP A 586 -7.88 -19.48 -16.95
N LEU A 587 -6.89 -18.85 -17.58
CA LEU A 587 -7.05 -17.58 -18.32
C LEU A 587 -8.03 -17.66 -19.50
N LYS A 588 -8.16 -18.84 -20.10
CA LYS A 588 -9.05 -19.12 -21.24
C LYS A 588 -10.21 -20.04 -20.86
N ASN A 589 -10.41 -20.29 -19.57
CA ASN A 589 -11.43 -21.22 -19.09
C ASN A 589 -12.80 -20.52 -19.13
N PRO A 590 -13.75 -20.94 -19.99
CA PRO A 590 -15.08 -20.32 -20.03
C PRO A 590 -15.94 -20.72 -18.81
N GLN A 591 -15.52 -21.75 -18.07
CA GLN A 591 -16.22 -22.29 -16.92
C GLN A 591 -15.40 -22.10 -15.65
N ILE A 592 -14.87 -20.90 -15.42
CA ILE A 592 -14.14 -20.64 -14.17
C ILE A 592 -15.01 -20.99 -12.96
N VAL A 593 -14.41 -21.74 -12.03
CA VAL A 593 -15.06 -22.25 -10.82
C VAL A 593 -15.76 -21.11 -10.07
N GLY A 594 -17.07 -21.25 -9.92
CA GLY A 594 -17.92 -20.36 -9.12
C GLY A 594 -17.84 -18.88 -9.47
N GLY A 595 -17.44 -18.54 -10.70
CA GLY A 595 -17.26 -17.16 -11.14
C GLY A 595 -16.12 -16.41 -10.43
N MET A 596 -15.16 -17.12 -9.84
CA MET A 596 -13.95 -16.52 -9.27
C MET A 596 -13.15 -15.75 -10.34
N GLN A 597 -12.30 -14.83 -9.91
CA GLN A 597 -11.39 -14.12 -10.82
C GLN A 597 -10.07 -14.87 -10.98
N ALA A 598 -9.65 -15.15 -12.22
CA ALA A 598 -8.38 -15.82 -12.50
C ALA A 598 -7.15 -14.96 -12.18
N LEU A 599 -7.28 -13.63 -12.21
CA LEU A 599 -6.20 -12.69 -11.95
C LEU A 599 -6.45 -11.95 -10.64
N GLY A 600 -5.48 -12.00 -9.72
CA GLY A 600 -5.47 -11.19 -8.50
C GLY A 600 -5.15 -9.71 -8.74
N HIS A 601 -5.37 -8.87 -7.74
CA HIS A 601 -5.27 -7.41 -7.86
C HIS A 601 -3.91 -6.82 -7.51
N ASP A 602 -3.06 -7.50 -6.73
CA ASP A 602 -1.72 -7.00 -6.42
C ASP A 602 -0.71 -7.39 -7.50
N ALA A 603 0.50 -6.83 -7.46
CA ALA A 603 1.63 -7.16 -8.34
C ALA A 603 1.24 -7.52 -9.80
N GLN A 604 0.54 -6.60 -10.47
CA GLN A 604 -0.20 -6.80 -11.73
C GLN A 604 0.63 -7.53 -12.83
N PRO A 605 0.01 -8.33 -13.73
CA PRO A 605 0.72 -9.13 -14.73
C PRO A 605 1.71 -8.30 -15.56
N GLY A 606 1.22 -7.22 -16.17
CA GLY A 606 2.07 -6.36 -16.98
C GLY A 606 3.17 -5.67 -16.19
N MET A 607 2.96 -5.42 -14.89
CA MET A 607 4.02 -4.91 -14.02
C MET A 607 5.13 -5.96 -13.85
N ILE A 608 4.81 -7.19 -13.49
CA ILE A 608 5.83 -8.26 -13.41
C ILE A 608 6.57 -8.42 -14.74
N GLY A 609 5.86 -8.39 -15.88
CA GLY A 609 6.47 -8.40 -17.21
C GLY A 609 7.46 -7.24 -17.42
N GLN A 610 7.09 -6.01 -17.02
CA GLN A 610 7.96 -4.84 -17.10
C GLN A 610 9.16 -4.90 -16.14
N GLN A 611 9.02 -5.51 -14.96
CA GLN A 611 10.14 -5.74 -14.05
C GLN A 611 11.12 -6.79 -14.59
N THR A 612 10.61 -7.86 -15.20
CA THR A 612 11.46 -8.86 -15.87
C THR A 612 12.26 -8.25 -17.00
N PHE A 613 11.72 -7.23 -17.68
CA PHE A 613 12.43 -6.53 -18.75
C PHE A 613 13.70 -5.81 -18.26
N ASN A 614 13.72 -5.27 -17.03
CA ASN A 614 14.88 -4.58 -16.48
C ASN A 614 16.04 -5.54 -16.13
N GLY A 615 15.72 -6.78 -15.78
CA GLY A 615 16.68 -7.82 -15.45
C GLY A 615 15.97 -9.10 -15.01
N PRO A 616 16.65 -10.25 -14.98
CA PRO A 616 16.04 -11.51 -14.59
C PRO A 616 15.64 -11.52 -13.11
N TRP A 617 14.61 -12.30 -12.77
CA TRP A 617 14.24 -12.60 -11.37
C TRP A 617 15.20 -13.59 -10.71
N ALA A 618 15.81 -14.47 -11.52
CA ALA A 618 16.80 -15.45 -11.11
C ALA A 618 17.65 -15.87 -12.32
N PRO A 619 18.83 -16.50 -12.11
CA PRO A 619 19.62 -17.05 -13.21
C PRO A 619 18.84 -18.05 -14.08
N ASP A 620 19.18 -18.14 -15.36
CA ASP A 620 18.46 -18.96 -16.35
C ASP A 620 18.31 -20.44 -15.96
N PHE A 621 19.30 -21.02 -15.26
CA PHE A 621 19.25 -22.41 -14.81
C PHE A 621 18.09 -22.69 -13.84
N VAL A 622 17.55 -21.67 -13.17
CA VAL A 622 16.41 -21.80 -12.25
C VAL A 622 15.16 -22.26 -13.00
N ALA A 623 15.05 -21.99 -14.30
CA ALA A 623 13.93 -22.51 -15.10
C ALA A 623 13.90 -24.05 -15.12
N ASN A 624 15.05 -24.71 -15.03
CA ASN A 624 15.11 -26.18 -14.93
C ASN A 624 14.60 -26.66 -13.56
N MET A 625 14.73 -25.84 -12.51
CA MET A 625 14.16 -26.13 -11.19
C MET A 625 12.64 -25.88 -11.13
N VAL A 626 12.08 -25.19 -12.11
CA VAL A 626 10.63 -24.95 -12.25
C VAL A 626 9.99 -26.05 -13.09
N ASP A 627 10.42 -26.22 -14.34
CA ASP A 627 9.77 -27.12 -15.30
C ASP A 627 10.29 -28.57 -15.20
N ASP A 628 11.61 -28.73 -15.15
CA ASP A 628 12.31 -30.03 -15.16
C ASP A 628 12.61 -30.54 -13.74
N LYS A 629 11.88 -30.00 -12.75
CA LYS A 629 12.12 -30.29 -11.33
C LYS A 629 12.15 -31.80 -11.09
N PRO A 630 13.20 -32.33 -10.43
CA PRO A 630 13.21 -33.73 -10.02
C PRO A 630 12.12 -33.93 -8.97
N LEU A 631 11.15 -34.78 -9.29
CA LEU A 631 10.08 -35.18 -8.37
C LEU A 631 10.33 -36.64 -7.93
N PRO A 632 10.21 -36.96 -6.63
CA PRO A 632 9.73 -36.08 -5.57
C PRO A 632 10.74 -35.01 -5.13
N TYR A 633 10.22 -33.90 -4.60
CA TYR A 633 11.01 -32.79 -4.06
C TYR A 633 10.44 -32.36 -2.71
N GLU A 634 11.29 -31.92 -1.78
CA GLU A 634 10.83 -31.46 -0.47
C GLU A 634 11.52 -30.17 -0.03
N MET A 635 10.78 -29.37 0.73
CA MET A 635 11.26 -28.14 1.34
C MET A 635 10.84 -28.12 2.81
N THR A 636 11.78 -27.79 3.69
CA THR A 636 11.49 -27.44 5.09
C THR A 636 12.06 -26.06 5.35
N VAL A 637 11.21 -25.14 5.84
CA VAL A 637 11.63 -23.78 6.22
C VAL A 637 11.31 -23.52 7.69
N ASN A 638 12.24 -22.84 8.35
CA ASN A 638 12.00 -22.27 9.67
C ASN A 638 11.05 -21.08 9.54
N TYR A 639 10.08 -20.98 10.45
CA TYR A 639 9.07 -19.94 10.47
C TYR A 639 8.94 -19.36 11.88
N LYS A 640 9.88 -18.51 12.29
CA LYS A 640 10.01 -18.14 13.70
C LYS A 640 8.92 -17.24 14.29
N GLN A 641 8.01 -16.65 13.49
CA GLN A 641 7.03 -15.63 13.93
C GLN A 641 7.56 -14.82 15.13
N TRP A 642 8.64 -14.05 14.89
CA TRP A 642 9.53 -13.45 15.89
C TRP A 642 8.85 -13.12 17.22
N GLY A 643 9.32 -13.73 18.32
CA GLY A 643 8.68 -13.67 19.63
C GLY A 643 8.57 -15.06 20.28
N HIS A 644 7.35 -15.63 20.26
CA HIS A 644 7.00 -16.86 20.98
C HIS A 644 7.83 -18.10 20.58
N TYR A 645 8.30 -18.15 19.34
CA TYR A 645 9.01 -19.30 18.76
C TYR A 645 10.51 -19.03 18.51
N ASN A 646 11.10 -18.11 19.27
CA ASN A 646 12.52 -17.77 19.13
C ASN A 646 13.45 -18.94 19.48
N ALA A 647 13.13 -19.70 20.54
CA ALA A 647 13.95 -20.81 21.03
C ALA A 647 13.80 -22.08 20.18
N THR A 648 12.57 -22.41 19.76
CA THR A 648 12.28 -23.51 18.85
C THR A 648 11.40 -23.01 17.70
N PRO A 649 11.94 -22.92 16.46
CA PRO A 649 11.20 -22.39 15.32
C PRO A 649 10.04 -23.30 14.91
N LEU A 650 8.96 -22.70 14.39
CA LEU A 650 7.94 -23.44 13.66
C LEU A 650 8.52 -23.98 12.35
N TRP A 651 8.03 -25.12 11.89
CA TRP A 651 8.40 -25.72 10.61
C TRP A 651 7.23 -25.65 9.65
N ARG A 652 7.47 -25.05 8.49
CA ARG A 652 6.62 -25.25 7.31
C ARG A 652 7.28 -26.26 6.41
N ARG A 653 6.49 -27.23 5.96
CA ARG A 653 6.94 -28.30 5.08
C ARG A 653 6.11 -28.33 3.82
N SER A 654 6.80 -28.62 2.72
CA SER A 654 6.22 -28.90 1.42
C SER A 654 6.85 -30.17 0.87
N TYR A 655 6.01 -31.08 0.40
CA TYR A 655 6.43 -32.27 -0.32
C TYR A 655 5.69 -32.30 -1.65
N LEU A 656 6.45 -32.41 -2.73
CA LEU A 656 5.97 -32.47 -4.10
C LEU A 656 6.19 -33.90 -4.58
N GLY A 657 5.12 -34.70 -4.65
CA GLY A 657 5.13 -36.01 -5.31
C GLY A 657 5.11 -35.87 -6.83
N ARG A 658 4.88 -36.97 -7.56
CA ARG A 658 4.83 -36.93 -9.03
C ARG A 658 3.49 -36.37 -9.54
N HIS A 659 2.40 -36.68 -8.85
CA HIS A 659 1.04 -36.25 -9.21
C HIS A 659 0.31 -35.47 -8.11
N TYR A 660 0.97 -35.19 -6.98
CA TYR A 660 0.37 -34.54 -5.84
C TYR A 660 1.38 -33.68 -5.08
N GLY A 661 0.88 -32.88 -4.14
CA GLY A 661 1.69 -32.23 -3.13
C GLY A 661 0.96 -32.17 -1.79
N LEU A 662 1.74 -32.16 -0.71
CA LEU A 662 1.27 -32.03 0.67
C LEU A 662 2.10 -30.94 1.36
N ALA A 663 1.42 -29.99 2.00
CA ALA A 663 2.06 -28.97 2.82
C ALA A 663 1.37 -28.78 4.15
N SER A 664 2.16 -28.40 5.16
CA SER A 664 1.68 -28.12 6.50
C SER A 664 2.55 -27.09 7.22
N GLN A 665 1.97 -26.51 8.26
CA GLN A 665 2.70 -25.84 9.33
C GLN A 665 2.51 -26.64 10.63
N ASP A 666 3.58 -26.75 11.41
CA ASP A 666 3.58 -27.58 12.61
C ASP A 666 2.70 -27.06 13.75
N ILE A 667 2.63 -25.75 13.97
CA ILE A 667 1.67 -25.13 14.91
C ILE A 667 1.01 -23.94 14.23
N VAL A 668 -0.32 -23.94 14.21
CA VAL A 668 -1.14 -22.91 13.54
C VAL A 668 -1.80 -22.02 14.59
N SER A 669 -1.66 -20.70 14.41
CA SER A 669 -2.23 -19.70 15.31
C SER A 669 -3.25 -18.79 14.62
N ASN A 670 -3.10 -18.53 13.33
CA ASN A 670 -3.99 -17.62 12.59
C ASN A 670 -4.07 -17.89 11.08
N GLU A 671 -3.46 -18.97 10.61
CA GLU A 671 -3.30 -19.27 9.20
C GLU A 671 -4.63 -19.59 8.52
N SER A 672 -4.76 -19.18 7.26
CA SER A 672 -5.92 -19.47 6.39
C SER A 672 -5.82 -20.85 5.77
N VAL A 673 -4.60 -21.33 5.57
CA VAL A 673 -4.32 -22.64 4.99
C VAL A 673 -3.30 -23.33 5.89
N PRO A 674 -3.76 -24.02 6.95
CA PRO A 674 -2.86 -24.67 7.91
C PRO A 674 -2.20 -25.93 7.33
N VAL A 675 -3.01 -26.77 6.68
CA VAL A 675 -2.62 -28.01 6.01
C VAL A 675 -3.35 -28.03 4.67
N MET A 676 -2.62 -28.33 3.60
CA MET A 676 -3.19 -28.52 2.28
C MET A 676 -2.61 -29.74 1.58
N ALA A 677 -3.44 -30.38 0.77
CA ALA A 677 -2.95 -31.25 -0.29
C ALA A 677 -3.62 -30.87 -1.61
N GLN A 678 -2.89 -31.03 -2.70
CA GLN A 678 -3.42 -30.89 -4.06
C GLN A 678 -2.92 -32.02 -4.94
N TRP A 679 -3.73 -32.45 -5.89
CA TRP A 679 -3.38 -33.54 -6.81
C TRP A 679 -4.03 -33.33 -8.17
N ARG A 680 -3.45 -33.94 -9.20
CA ARG A 680 -3.99 -33.93 -10.57
C ARG A 680 -4.66 -35.25 -10.89
N ARG A 681 -5.71 -35.20 -11.71
CA ARG A 681 -6.48 -36.38 -12.13
C ARG A 681 -5.83 -37.17 -13.26
N ALA A 682 -4.94 -36.55 -14.03
CA ALA A 682 -4.34 -37.17 -15.20
C ALA A 682 -2.81 -37.03 -15.20
N GLU A 683 -2.12 -37.91 -15.92
CA GLU A 683 -0.67 -37.89 -16.12
C GLU A 683 -0.23 -36.80 -17.12
N LYS A 684 -0.74 -35.59 -16.96
CA LYS A 684 -0.37 -34.40 -17.75
C LYS A 684 -0.36 -33.16 -16.86
N PRO A 685 0.42 -32.12 -17.18
CA PRO A 685 0.31 -30.85 -16.47
C PRO A 685 -1.11 -30.30 -16.56
N VAL A 686 -1.58 -29.68 -15.49
CA VAL A 686 -2.95 -29.13 -15.47
C VAL A 686 -3.05 -27.79 -16.19
N GLU A 687 -4.21 -27.53 -16.79
CA GLU A 687 -4.52 -26.27 -17.48
C GLU A 687 -5.55 -25.40 -16.74
N ASN A 688 -6.35 -26.02 -15.86
CA ASN A 688 -7.43 -25.35 -15.13
C ASN A 688 -7.73 -26.04 -13.79
N MET A 689 -8.52 -25.39 -12.95
CA MET A 689 -8.83 -25.87 -11.60
C MET A 689 -9.72 -27.12 -11.58
N GLN A 690 -10.47 -27.42 -12.66
CA GLN A 690 -11.26 -28.64 -12.79
C GLN A 690 -10.42 -29.90 -12.94
N GLU A 691 -9.12 -29.79 -13.21
CA GLU A 691 -8.20 -30.92 -13.29
C GLU A 691 -7.47 -31.20 -11.97
N VAL A 692 -7.68 -30.34 -10.96
CA VAL A 692 -7.05 -30.40 -9.63
C VAL A 692 -8.06 -30.79 -8.56
N GLY A 693 -7.69 -31.69 -7.65
CA GLY A 693 -8.37 -31.88 -6.38
C GLY A 693 -7.63 -31.13 -5.27
N THR A 694 -8.37 -30.61 -4.28
CA THR A 694 -7.78 -29.91 -3.13
C THR A 694 -8.35 -30.45 -1.83
N LEU A 695 -7.50 -30.51 -0.81
CA LEU A 695 -7.85 -30.88 0.55
C LEU A 695 -7.38 -29.78 1.52
N LEU A 696 -8.25 -29.39 2.45
CA LEU A 696 -7.93 -28.51 3.59
C LEU A 696 -8.37 -29.16 4.91
N VAL A 697 -7.69 -28.85 6.02
CA VAL A 697 -7.99 -29.43 7.34
C VAL A 697 -8.07 -28.36 8.40
N ARG A 698 -9.11 -28.38 9.26
CA ARG A 698 -9.28 -27.44 10.37
C ARG A 698 -10.07 -28.03 11.53
N TYR A 699 -9.92 -27.43 12.70
CA TYR A 699 -10.84 -27.66 13.82
C TYR A 699 -11.98 -26.64 13.81
N GLY A 700 -13.20 -27.06 14.15
CA GLY A 700 -14.35 -26.17 14.18
C GLY A 700 -15.38 -26.51 15.25
N ILE A 701 -16.29 -25.56 15.44
CA ILE A 701 -17.44 -25.62 16.35
C ILE A 701 -18.70 -25.51 15.50
N ASN A 702 -19.62 -26.46 15.63
CA ASN A 702 -20.81 -26.63 14.78
C ASN A 702 -20.39 -26.76 13.30
N ARG A 703 -20.28 -25.64 12.58
CA ARG A 703 -19.74 -25.60 11.22
C ARG A 703 -18.27 -25.16 11.23
N THR A 704 -17.38 -26.05 10.76
CA THR A 704 -15.97 -25.70 10.51
C THR A 704 -15.85 -24.81 9.27
N GLU A 705 -15.30 -23.61 9.42
CA GLU A 705 -15.05 -22.70 8.31
C GLU A 705 -13.73 -23.02 7.59
N LEU A 706 -13.81 -23.52 6.35
CA LEU A 706 -12.64 -23.86 5.52
C LEU A 706 -12.35 -22.83 4.41
N LEU A 707 -13.35 -22.05 4.00
CA LEU A 707 -13.35 -21.32 2.73
C LEU A 707 -13.27 -19.79 2.85
N ASP A 708 -13.94 -19.18 3.83
CA ASP A 708 -13.98 -17.71 3.93
C ASP A 708 -14.01 -17.21 5.38
N SER A 709 -13.85 -15.90 5.48
CA SER A 709 -13.72 -15.05 6.65
C SER A 709 -14.99 -14.28 7.03
N LEU A 710 -16.15 -14.60 6.43
CA LEU A 710 -17.46 -14.16 6.93
C LEU A 710 -17.67 -14.79 8.31
N TYR A 711 -17.66 -13.97 9.37
CA TYR A 711 -17.87 -14.48 10.73
C TYR A 711 -19.30 -15.01 10.85
N HIS A 712 -19.52 -16.31 11.09
CA HIS A 712 -20.76 -16.88 11.63
C HIS A 712 -22.09 -16.21 11.18
N GLY A 713 -22.36 -16.17 9.87
CA GLY A 713 -23.61 -15.58 9.35
C GLY A 713 -23.73 -14.05 9.51
N THR A 714 -22.70 -13.37 9.97
CA THR A 714 -22.58 -11.91 9.92
C THR A 714 -22.03 -11.49 8.55
N LYS A 715 -22.51 -10.36 8.02
CA LYS A 715 -21.97 -9.75 6.79
C LYS A 715 -20.59 -9.09 7.00
N GLN A 716 -19.96 -9.27 8.16
CA GLN A 716 -18.65 -8.69 8.45
C GLN A 716 -17.58 -9.59 7.83
N ARG A 717 -16.93 -9.08 6.78
CA ARG A 717 -15.78 -9.73 6.15
C ARG A 717 -14.53 -9.41 6.97
N ASN A 718 -13.62 -10.36 7.16
CA ASN A 718 -12.26 -10.01 7.56
C ASN A 718 -11.59 -9.29 6.39
N PRO A 719 -11.25 -7.99 6.50
CA PRO A 719 -10.60 -7.27 5.40
C PRO A 719 -9.25 -7.87 5.01
N ASN A 720 -8.63 -8.65 5.90
CA ASN A 720 -7.32 -9.29 5.67
C ASN A 720 -7.41 -10.71 5.12
N GLY A 721 -8.61 -11.25 4.87
CA GLY A 721 -8.80 -12.58 4.26
C GLY A 721 -8.43 -13.79 5.14
N SER A 722 -8.12 -13.60 6.44
CA SER A 722 -7.74 -14.69 7.34
C SER A 722 -8.94 -15.40 7.98
N VAL A 723 -8.92 -16.74 7.96
CA VAL A 723 -9.97 -17.59 8.55
C VAL A 723 -9.73 -17.85 10.06
N CYS A 724 -8.54 -17.54 10.60
CA CYS A 724 -8.12 -17.73 12.02
C CYS A 724 -8.40 -19.13 12.62
N VAL A 725 -8.12 -19.35 13.91
CA VAL A 725 -8.33 -20.61 14.65
C VAL A 725 -9.72 -20.68 15.31
N GLN A 726 -10.78 -20.63 14.50
CA GLN A 726 -12.19 -20.54 14.92
C GLN A 726 -12.59 -21.44 16.11
N GLY A 727 -12.29 -22.74 16.02
CA GLY A 727 -12.65 -23.70 17.08
C GLY A 727 -11.46 -24.25 17.85
N GLY A 728 -10.25 -24.11 17.31
CA GLY A 728 -9.06 -24.78 17.81
C GLY A 728 -7.87 -24.65 16.85
N PRO A 729 -6.63 -24.62 17.34
CA PRO A 729 -5.45 -24.73 16.51
C PRO A 729 -5.26 -26.15 15.96
N THR A 730 -4.52 -26.26 14.85
CA THR A 730 -4.03 -27.54 14.32
C THR A 730 -2.53 -27.65 14.54
N PHE A 731 -2.09 -28.86 14.82
CA PHE A 731 -0.70 -29.21 15.11
C PHE A 731 -0.27 -30.34 14.17
N THR A 732 0.80 -30.17 13.40
CA THR A 732 1.16 -31.12 12.35
C THR A 732 2.59 -31.62 12.48
N VAL A 733 2.77 -32.94 12.38
CA VAL A 733 4.08 -33.54 12.10
C VAL A 733 4.00 -34.15 10.70
N GLN A 734 4.62 -33.48 9.73
CA GLN A 734 4.68 -33.97 8.34
C GLN A 734 6.02 -34.64 8.06
N HIS A 735 5.99 -35.82 7.47
CA HIS A 735 7.15 -36.49 6.88
C HIS A 735 6.82 -36.84 5.43
N ARG A 736 7.48 -36.16 4.48
CA ARG A 736 7.25 -36.37 3.04
C ARG A 736 5.76 -36.26 2.68
N ASN A 737 5.21 -37.32 2.09
CA ASN A 737 3.83 -37.48 1.65
C ASN A 737 2.84 -37.83 2.79
N LYS A 738 3.32 -37.90 4.04
CA LYS A 738 2.54 -38.27 5.23
C LYS A 738 2.44 -37.09 6.19
N ALA A 739 1.26 -36.85 6.76
CA ALA A 739 1.06 -35.87 7.81
C ALA A 739 0.21 -36.43 8.95
N LEU A 740 0.69 -36.27 10.17
CA LEU A 740 -0.09 -36.47 11.38
C LEU A 740 -0.62 -35.13 11.85
N VAL A 741 -1.90 -34.86 11.61
CA VAL A 741 -2.60 -33.62 11.97
C VAL A 741 -3.39 -33.86 13.25
N LEU A 742 -3.05 -33.11 14.29
CA LEU A 742 -3.67 -33.12 15.60
C LEU A 742 -4.42 -31.81 15.81
N ALA A 743 -5.48 -31.84 16.60
CA ALA A 743 -6.23 -30.64 16.94
C ALA A 743 -6.82 -30.75 18.35
N SER A 744 -7.08 -29.59 18.93
CA SER A 744 -7.66 -29.42 20.26
C SER A 744 -8.62 -28.23 20.25
N PRO A 745 -9.75 -28.25 20.97
CA PRO A 745 -10.59 -27.07 21.19
C PRO A 745 -9.79 -25.90 21.77
N VAL A 746 -10.19 -24.66 21.44
CA VAL A 746 -9.74 -23.49 22.19
C VAL A 746 -10.22 -23.56 23.64
N GLU A 747 -9.40 -23.08 24.57
CA GLU A 747 -9.71 -23.08 26.00
C GLU A 747 -11.06 -22.42 26.28
N ASN A 748 -11.87 -23.07 27.11
CA ASN A 748 -13.22 -22.66 27.49
C ASN A 748 -14.17 -22.38 26.30
N LEU A 749 -13.85 -22.87 25.10
CA LEU A 749 -14.58 -22.52 23.88
C LEU A 749 -14.71 -21.00 23.71
N ASP A 750 -13.61 -20.28 23.99
CA ASP A 750 -13.49 -18.83 23.83
C ASP A 750 -12.52 -18.51 22.68
N ALA A 751 -13.07 -18.27 21.48
CA ALA A 751 -12.28 -17.98 20.31
C ALA A 751 -11.68 -16.57 20.40
N GLY A 752 -10.37 -16.49 20.60
CA GLY A 752 -9.64 -15.21 20.61
C GLY A 752 -9.83 -14.39 19.33
N GLY A 753 -9.58 -13.07 19.43
CA GLY A 753 -9.63 -12.17 18.27
C GLY A 753 -11.01 -11.59 17.94
N GLY A 754 -11.94 -11.57 18.92
CA GLY A 754 -13.24 -10.89 18.79
C GLY A 754 -14.28 -11.65 17.96
N ARG A 755 -14.09 -12.95 17.75
CA ARG A 755 -15.05 -13.80 17.03
C ARG A 755 -16.14 -14.30 17.99
N PRO A 756 -17.44 -14.11 17.69
CA PRO A 756 -18.49 -14.70 18.51
C PRO A 756 -18.47 -16.23 18.36
N VAL A 757 -18.38 -16.94 19.47
CA VAL A 757 -18.62 -18.39 19.53
C VAL A 757 -20.12 -18.63 19.76
N PRO A 758 -20.75 -19.61 19.10
CA PRO A 758 -22.16 -19.91 19.33
C PRO A 758 -22.48 -20.25 20.79
N ASP A 759 -23.62 -19.76 21.31
CA ASP A 759 -24.11 -20.10 22.65
C ASP A 759 -24.67 -21.53 22.74
N GLN A 760 -25.01 -22.11 21.60
CA GLN A 760 -25.50 -23.48 21.47
C GLN A 760 -24.53 -24.28 20.60
N ILE A 761 -24.05 -25.38 21.14
CA ILE A 761 -23.04 -26.23 20.52
C ILE A 761 -23.70 -27.54 20.11
N GLU A 762 -23.66 -27.83 18.81
CA GLU A 762 -24.08 -29.08 18.19
C GLU A 762 -22.90 -30.03 18.06
N SER A 763 -21.71 -29.51 17.73
CA SER A 763 -20.55 -30.35 17.47
C SER A 763 -19.21 -29.66 17.74
N LEU A 764 -18.19 -30.46 18.07
CA LEU A 764 -16.78 -30.09 18.11
C LEU A 764 -16.00 -31.13 17.32
N GLN A 765 -15.24 -30.71 16.30
CA GLN A 765 -14.64 -31.67 15.36
C GLN A 765 -13.39 -31.14 14.66
N THR A 766 -12.54 -32.08 14.25
CA THR A 766 -11.61 -31.86 13.14
C THR A 766 -12.32 -32.20 11.83
N THR A 767 -12.24 -31.31 10.85
CA THR A 767 -12.88 -31.48 9.55
C THR A 767 -11.84 -31.44 8.44
N ILE A 768 -11.90 -32.41 7.54
CA ILE A 768 -11.26 -32.35 6.23
C ILE A 768 -12.31 -31.88 5.21
N GLY A 769 -12.00 -30.82 4.47
CA GLY A 769 -12.78 -30.39 3.30
C GLY A 769 -12.08 -30.81 2.02
N LEU A 770 -12.82 -31.50 1.14
CA LEU A 770 -12.36 -31.87 -0.19
C LEU A 770 -13.09 -31.05 -1.25
N PHE A 771 -12.34 -30.57 -2.23
CA PHE A 771 -12.83 -29.75 -3.34
C PHE A 771 -12.62 -30.47 -4.66
N HIS A 772 -13.72 -30.67 -5.39
CA HIS A 772 -13.76 -31.30 -6.70
C HIS A 772 -14.64 -30.47 -7.64
N PHE A 773 -14.04 -29.89 -8.67
CA PHE A 773 -14.72 -28.94 -9.56
C PHE A 773 -15.14 -29.53 -10.91
N GLU A 774 -14.67 -30.73 -11.27
CA GLU A 774 -15.29 -31.50 -12.33
C GLU A 774 -16.63 -32.06 -11.85
N GLN A 775 -17.66 -31.95 -12.70
CA GLN A 775 -19.04 -32.34 -12.40
C GLN A 775 -19.54 -33.39 -13.41
N PRO A 776 -20.11 -34.53 -12.96
CA PRO A 776 -20.14 -34.99 -11.57
C PRO A 776 -18.73 -35.36 -11.05
N ALA A 777 -18.56 -35.40 -9.73
CA ALA A 777 -17.30 -35.90 -9.15
C ALA A 777 -17.07 -37.37 -9.51
N LYS A 778 -15.85 -37.72 -9.93
CA LYS A 778 -15.50 -39.05 -10.47
C LYS A 778 -14.65 -39.89 -9.53
N TRP A 779 -14.43 -39.41 -8.32
CA TRP A 779 -13.64 -40.13 -7.32
C TRP A 779 -14.30 -41.44 -6.88
N GLU A 780 -13.46 -42.40 -6.50
CA GLU A 780 -13.88 -43.62 -5.83
C GLU A 780 -13.43 -43.56 -4.37
N ILE A 781 -14.38 -43.75 -3.44
CA ILE A 781 -14.13 -43.68 -2.00
C ILE A 781 -14.43 -45.04 -1.38
N CYS A 782 -13.48 -45.54 -0.60
CA CYS A 782 -13.62 -46.75 0.20
C CYS A 782 -13.36 -46.45 1.67
N VAL A 783 -14.15 -47.01 2.58
CA VAL A 783 -13.88 -47.07 4.02
C VAL A 783 -13.57 -48.51 4.37
N ASP A 784 -12.31 -48.76 4.73
CA ASP A 784 -11.71 -50.10 4.79
C ASP A 784 -11.95 -50.87 3.48
N GLU A 785 -12.80 -51.91 3.51
CA GLU A 785 -13.20 -52.72 2.35
C GLU A 785 -14.52 -52.27 1.69
N GLU A 786 -15.28 -51.38 2.34
CA GLU A 786 -16.59 -50.96 1.87
C GLU A 786 -16.47 -49.76 0.91
N LYS A 787 -17.11 -49.86 -0.25
CA LYS A 787 -17.21 -48.75 -1.19
C LYS A 787 -18.35 -47.81 -0.79
N VAL A 788 -18.04 -46.53 -0.64
CA VAL A 788 -19.06 -45.50 -0.34
C VAL A 788 -19.83 -45.18 -1.60
N THR A 789 -21.15 -45.36 -1.56
CA THR A 789 -22.05 -45.15 -2.70
C THR A 789 -23.11 -44.08 -2.46
N ALA A 790 -23.28 -43.62 -1.21
CA ALA A 790 -24.21 -42.56 -0.83
C ALA A 790 -23.68 -41.76 0.37
N PHE A 791 -24.14 -40.52 0.50
CA PHE A 791 -23.85 -39.63 1.63
C PHE A 791 -25.15 -39.23 2.35
N PRO A 792 -25.09 -38.95 3.67
CA PRO A 792 -23.93 -39.07 4.54
C PRO A 792 -23.55 -40.54 4.81
N PHE A 793 -22.25 -40.82 4.94
CA PHE A 793 -21.72 -42.14 5.29
C PHE A 793 -21.11 -42.10 6.69
N LYS A 794 -21.51 -43.04 7.56
CA LYS A 794 -21.01 -43.12 8.94
C LYS A 794 -19.83 -44.07 9.01
N ALA A 795 -18.75 -43.61 9.62
CA ALA A 795 -17.54 -44.39 9.88
C ALA A 795 -17.14 -44.30 11.35
N LYS A 796 -16.09 -45.03 11.70
CA LYS A 796 -15.50 -45.10 13.03
C LYS A 796 -14.10 -44.49 13.03
N LEU A 797 -13.65 -44.03 14.19
CA LEU A 797 -12.27 -43.63 14.36
C LEU A 797 -11.35 -44.81 14.02
N THR A 798 -10.18 -44.53 13.48
CA THR A 798 -9.15 -45.50 13.02
C THR A 798 -9.47 -46.33 11.77
N GLN A 799 -10.67 -46.21 11.19
CA GLN A 799 -10.98 -46.79 9.88
C GLN A 799 -10.24 -46.06 8.75
N LYS A 800 -9.92 -46.78 7.67
CA LYS A 800 -9.06 -46.31 6.59
C LYS A 800 -9.95 -45.79 5.47
N ILE A 801 -9.96 -44.48 5.27
CA ILE A 801 -10.68 -43.85 4.17
C ILE A 801 -9.69 -43.70 3.02
N ALA A 802 -9.88 -44.47 1.95
CA ALA A 802 -9.07 -44.40 0.74
C ALA A 802 -9.86 -43.76 -0.39
N ILE A 803 -9.26 -42.79 -1.07
CA ILE A 803 -9.87 -42.05 -2.18
C ILE A 803 -8.98 -42.21 -3.40
N LYS A 804 -9.57 -42.58 -4.53
CA LYS A 804 -8.94 -42.53 -5.85
C LYS A 804 -9.55 -41.38 -6.63
N ASP A 805 -8.72 -40.48 -7.14
CA ASP A 805 -9.13 -39.43 -8.06
C ASP A 805 -8.14 -39.39 -9.24
N GLY A 806 -8.51 -40.12 -10.30
CA GLY A 806 -7.65 -40.29 -11.46
C GLY A 806 -6.37 -41.08 -11.16
N VAL A 807 -5.21 -40.47 -11.39
CA VAL A 807 -3.87 -41.06 -11.16
C VAL A 807 -3.36 -40.91 -9.72
N SER A 808 -4.11 -40.21 -8.87
CA SER A 808 -3.71 -39.91 -7.48
C SER A 808 -4.59 -40.62 -6.47
N PHE A 809 -3.98 -40.94 -5.33
CA PHE A 809 -4.60 -41.64 -4.21
C PHE A 809 -4.44 -40.82 -2.93
N ILE A 810 -5.49 -40.78 -2.11
CA ILE A 810 -5.50 -40.11 -0.81
C ILE A 810 -5.91 -41.13 0.25
N GLY A 811 -5.12 -41.26 1.30
CA GLY A 811 -5.40 -42.09 2.47
C GLY A 811 -5.62 -41.20 3.69
N LEU A 812 -6.78 -41.35 4.34
CA LEU A 812 -7.16 -40.60 5.52
C LEU A 812 -7.53 -41.59 6.63
N ILE A 813 -6.96 -41.42 7.81
CA ILE A 813 -7.30 -42.23 8.99
C ILE A 813 -7.65 -41.28 10.13
N PRO A 814 -8.94 -41.16 10.52
CA PRO A 814 -9.35 -40.40 11.70
C PRO A 814 -8.66 -40.97 12.94
N LEU A 815 -8.01 -40.12 13.73
CA LEU A 815 -7.25 -40.55 14.90
C LEU A 815 -8.17 -40.91 16.07
N PRO A 816 -7.73 -41.73 17.05
CA PRO A 816 -8.40 -41.80 18.34
C PRO A 816 -8.61 -40.40 18.92
N ALA A 817 -9.83 -40.12 19.39
CA ALA A 817 -10.25 -38.79 19.82
C ALA A 817 -11.00 -38.85 21.16
N THR A 818 -10.80 -37.83 22.00
CA THR A 818 -11.50 -37.68 23.28
C THR A 818 -13.00 -37.68 23.06
N ASP A 819 -13.73 -38.54 23.79
CA ASP A 819 -15.18 -38.56 23.77
C ASP A 819 -15.75 -37.56 24.79
N LEU A 820 -16.33 -36.49 24.27
CA LEU A 820 -17.02 -35.45 25.03
C LEU A 820 -18.54 -35.67 25.06
N GLY A 821 -19.02 -36.84 24.64
CA GLY A 821 -20.45 -37.19 24.56
C GLY A 821 -20.96 -37.22 23.13
N ARG A 822 -20.17 -37.71 22.18
CA ARG A 822 -20.57 -37.77 20.76
C ARG A 822 -21.49 -38.97 20.48
N ASP A 823 -22.57 -38.75 19.75
CA ASP A 823 -23.43 -39.83 19.22
C ASP A 823 -22.93 -40.41 17.88
N GLN A 824 -21.98 -39.72 17.23
CA GLN A 824 -21.34 -40.09 15.97
C GLN A 824 -19.82 -39.89 16.08
N GLU A 825 -19.05 -40.82 15.50
CA GLU A 825 -17.59 -40.77 15.52
C GLU A 825 -17.04 -40.04 14.30
N VAL A 826 -17.36 -40.57 13.11
CA VAL A 826 -16.89 -40.01 11.83
C VAL A 826 -18.05 -39.98 10.84
N VAL A 827 -18.19 -38.86 10.15
CA VAL A 827 -19.21 -38.69 9.10
C VAL A 827 -18.58 -38.11 7.85
N LEU A 828 -18.82 -38.75 6.72
CA LEU A 828 -18.52 -38.23 5.39
C LEU A 828 -19.83 -37.66 4.82
N ALA A 829 -19.88 -36.37 4.54
CA ALA A 829 -21.10 -35.68 4.08
C ALA A 829 -20.81 -34.75 2.88
N ASP A 830 -21.75 -34.68 1.94
CA ASP A 830 -21.74 -33.78 0.78
C ASP A 830 -22.55 -32.49 1.03
N ASP A 831 -22.57 -32.05 2.30
CA ASP A 831 -23.33 -30.93 2.82
C ASP A 831 -22.60 -29.57 2.73
N GLY A 832 -21.67 -29.45 1.78
CA GLY A 832 -20.90 -28.23 1.54
C GLY A 832 -21.81 -27.03 1.24
N VAL A 833 -21.50 -25.89 1.85
CA VAL A 833 -22.30 -24.67 1.72
C VAL A 833 -21.60 -23.68 0.80
N GLU A 834 -22.35 -23.16 -0.18
CA GLU A 834 -21.85 -22.11 -1.05
C GLU A 834 -21.46 -20.86 -0.24
N THR A 835 -20.20 -20.49 -0.35
CA THR A 835 -19.55 -19.43 0.43
C THR A 835 -18.93 -18.43 -0.55
N GLU A 836 -19.08 -17.13 -0.29
CA GLU A 836 -18.40 -16.08 -1.09
C GLU A 836 -16.90 -16.12 -0.84
N MET A 837 -16.10 -15.86 -1.88
CA MET A 837 -14.64 -15.89 -1.76
C MET A 837 -14.06 -14.47 -1.64
N GLN A 838 -12.95 -14.32 -0.92
CA GLN A 838 -12.10 -13.14 -1.04
C GLN A 838 -11.67 -12.96 -2.50
N GLY A 839 -11.82 -11.75 -3.05
CA GLY A 839 -11.55 -11.46 -4.46
C GLY A 839 -12.76 -11.66 -5.40
N GLY A 840 -13.87 -12.19 -4.88
CA GLY A 840 -15.12 -12.38 -5.62
C GLY A 840 -15.32 -13.81 -6.12
N GLY A 841 -16.56 -14.10 -6.54
CA GLY A 841 -16.99 -15.46 -6.85
C GLY A 841 -17.38 -16.25 -5.60
N LYS A 842 -17.68 -17.54 -5.80
CA LYS A 842 -18.16 -18.45 -4.76
C LYS A 842 -17.50 -19.82 -4.84
N CYS A 843 -17.49 -20.54 -3.74
CA CYS A 843 -16.99 -21.92 -3.68
C CYS A 843 -17.77 -22.70 -2.61
N ARG A 844 -17.77 -24.03 -2.72
CA ARG A 844 -18.23 -24.94 -1.66
C ARG A 844 -17.34 -26.18 -1.61
N GLU A 845 -17.20 -26.77 -0.44
CA GLU A 845 -16.66 -28.11 -0.31
C GLU A 845 -17.54 -29.09 -1.09
N THR A 846 -16.93 -30.06 -1.76
CA THR A 846 -17.67 -31.16 -2.41
C THR A 846 -17.96 -32.27 -1.41
N LEU A 847 -17.02 -32.54 -0.50
CA LEU A 847 -17.18 -33.50 0.58
C LEU A 847 -16.51 -32.97 1.84
N ARG A 848 -17.13 -33.24 2.98
CA ARG A 848 -16.59 -32.97 4.31
C ARG A 848 -16.46 -34.28 5.07
N ILE A 849 -15.34 -34.44 5.77
CA ILE A 849 -15.09 -35.59 6.64
C ILE A 849 -14.88 -35.05 8.04
N HIS A 850 -15.87 -35.29 8.90
CA HIS A 850 -15.87 -34.83 10.29
C HIS A 850 -15.41 -35.97 11.19
N ALA A 851 -14.42 -35.71 12.04
CA ALA A 851 -14.04 -36.57 13.16
C ALA A 851 -14.36 -35.85 14.47
N TYR A 852 -15.38 -36.34 15.18
CA TYR A 852 -16.00 -35.63 16.29
C TYR A 852 -15.34 -35.92 17.63
N ASN A 853 -15.10 -34.86 18.39
CA ASN A 853 -14.92 -34.92 19.84
C ASN A 853 -16.28 -34.87 20.55
N PHE A 854 -17.20 -34.05 20.02
CA PHE A 854 -18.58 -33.90 20.48
C PHE A 854 -19.52 -33.83 19.28
N HIS A 855 -20.68 -34.47 19.36
CA HIS A 855 -21.79 -34.32 18.43
C HIS A 855 -23.09 -34.70 19.14
N ALA A 856 -24.14 -33.89 19.00
CA ALA A 856 -25.46 -34.20 19.51
C ALA A 856 -26.55 -33.71 18.54
N GLU A 857 -27.57 -34.53 18.30
CA GLU A 857 -28.74 -34.16 17.47
C GLU A 857 -29.44 -32.87 17.93
N LYS A 858 -29.43 -32.59 19.24
CA LYS A 858 -29.93 -31.33 19.80
C LYS A 858 -28.76 -30.52 20.37
N PRO A 859 -28.56 -29.27 19.91
CA PRO A 859 -27.52 -28.42 20.46
C PRO A 859 -27.64 -28.25 21.99
N VAL A 860 -26.49 -28.20 22.66
CA VAL A 860 -26.39 -28.01 24.11
C VAL A 860 -25.83 -26.62 24.44
N PRO A 861 -26.14 -26.05 25.62
CA PRO A 861 -25.55 -24.77 26.01
C PRO A 861 -24.03 -24.84 26.07
N ARG A 862 -23.32 -23.85 25.50
CA ARG A 862 -21.84 -23.77 25.48
C ARG A 862 -21.22 -24.01 26.86
N ALA A 863 -21.80 -23.42 27.90
CA ALA A 863 -21.35 -23.56 29.28
C ALA A 863 -21.29 -25.02 29.78
N SER A 864 -22.10 -25.93 29.22
CA SER A 864 -22.10 -27.35 29.58
C SER A 864 -20.87 -28.12 29.08
N LEU A 865 -20.17 -27.59 28.08
CA LEU A 865 -18.97 -28.18 27.49
C LEU A 865 -17.69 -27.44 27.92
N GLN A 866 -17.77 -26.41 28.76
CA GLN A 866 -16.59 -25.68 29.21
C GLN A 866 -15.81 -26.43 30.30
N GLY A 867 -14.49 -26.22 30.30
CA GLY A 867 -13.60 -26.68 31.34
C GLY A 867 -12.60 -27.74 30.90
N LYS A 868 -11.81 -28.20 31.88
CA LYS A 868 -10.55 -28.92 31.65
C LYS A 868 -10.64 -30.15 30.74
N LYS A 869 -11.75 -30.89 30.76
CA LYS A 869 -11.92 -32.08 29.90
C LYS A 869 -11.95 -31.70 28.42
N THR A 870 -12.63 -30.60 28.09
CA THR A 870 -12.70 -30.06 26.73
C THR A 870 -11.40 -29.35 26.34
N ASP A 871 -10.80 -28.60 27.27
CA ASP A 871 -9.53 -27.90 27.03
C ASP A 871 -8.35 -28.85 26.79
N LEU A 872 -8.47 -30.10 27.23
CA LEU A 872 -7.50 -31.18 27.01
C LEU A 872 -7.97 -32.21 25.99
N ALA A 873 -9.09 -31.96 25.30
CA ALA A 873 -9.59 -32.87 24.28
C ALA A 873 -8.66 -32.88 23.07
N TYR A 874 -8.48 -34.05 22.48
CA TYR A 874 -7.65 -34.21 21.28
C TYR A 874 -8.40 -34.99 20.21
N GLY A 875 -8.03 -34.75 18.97
CA GLY A 875 -8.47 -35.50 17.80
C GLY A 875 -7.59 -35.19 16.60
N GLY A 876 -8.02 -35.59 15.41
CA GLY A 876 -7.33 -35.25 14.18
C GLY A 876 -7.34 -36.36 13.14
N PHE A 877 -6.37 -36.30 12.22
CA PHE A 877 -6.23 -37.23 11.10
C PHE A 877 -4.77 -37.58 10.84
N TYR A 878 -4.53 -38.83 10.47
CA TYR A 878 -3.38 -39.18 9.65
C TYR A 878 -3.77 -39.04 8.17
N ILE A 879 -2.89 -38.41 7.39
CA ILE A 879 -3.07 -38.14 5.96
C ILE A 879 -1.86 -38.71 5.22
N GLU A 880 -2.11 -39.46 4.15
CA GLU A 880 -1.09 -39.97 3.25
C GLU A 880 -1.51 -39.74 1.80
N MET A 881 -0.64 -39.06 1.05
CA MET A 881 -0.83 -38.86 -0.38
C MET A 881 -0.02 -39.90 -1.15
N GLY A 882 -0.55 -40.43 -2.25
CA GLY A 882 0.16 -41.37 -3.11
C GLY A 882 -0.29 -41.24 -4.57
N ASP A 883 0.39 -41.94 -5.46
CA ASP A 883 -0.03 -42.00 -6.86
C ASP A 883 0.40 -43.31 -7.55
N ALA A 884 -0.01 -43.46 -8.81
CA ALA A 884 0.24 -44.64 -9.63
C ALA A 884 1.74 -44.97 -9.84
N THR A 885 2.65 -44.02 -9.58
CA THR A 885 4.10 -44.24 -9.71
C THR A 885 4.73 -44.80 -8.44
N GLU A 886 4.10 -44.56 -7.28
CA GLU A 886 4.53 -45.08 -5.98
C GLU A 886 3.81 -46.39 -5.63
N HIS A 887 2.56 -46.50 -6.04
CA HIS A 887 1.73 -47.69 -5.87
C HIS A 887 1.22 -48.14 -7.23
N ARG A 888 1.40 -49.41 -7.57
CA ARG A 888 1.02 -49.98 -8.88
C ARG A 888 -0.41 -49.60 -9.32
N ASP A 889 -1.34 -49.60 -8.36
CA ASP A 889 -2.75 -49.30 -8.57
C ASP A 889 -3.42 -48.90 -7.24
N PHE A 890 -4.69 -48.51 -7.30
CA PHE A 890 -5.45 -48.11 -6.10
C PHE A 890 -5.64 -49.26 -5.11
N ALA A 891 -5.71 -50.51 -5.56
CA ALA A 891 -5.83 -51.66 -4.67
C ALA A 891 -4.54 -51.86 -3.86
N ALA A 892 -3.37 -51.71 -4.50
CA ALA A 892 -2.07 -51.75 -3.84
C ALA A 892 -1.91 -50.60 -2.82
N PHE A 893 -2.44 -49.40 -3.13
CA PHE A 893 -2.48 -48.30 -2.16
C PHE A 893 -3.39 -48.63 -0.96
N ARG A 894 -4.58 -49.20 -1.20
CA ARG A 894 -5.48 -49.64 -0.12
C ARG A 894 -4.86 -50.71 0.76
N GLU A 895 -4.19 -51.70 0.17
CA GLU A 895 -3.46 -52.74 0.91
C GLU A 895 -2.35 -52.14 1.78
N HIS A 896 -1.61 -51.15 1.23
CA HIS A 896 -0.60 -50.41 1.98
C HIS A 896 -1.21 -49.65 3.18
N LEU A 897 -2.27 -48.88 2.94
CA LEU A 897 -2.97 -48.12 3.97
C LEU A 897 -3.59 -49.03 5.04
N GLY A 898 -4.10 -50.20 4.66
CA GLY A 898 -4.63 -51.22 5.58
C GLY A 898 -3.58 -51.78 6.55
N LYS A 899 -2.30 -51.74 6.18
CA LYS A 899 -1.17 -52.12 7.06
C LYS A 899 -0.75 -51.00 8.01
N CYS A 900 -1.28 -49.78 7.85
CA CYS A 900 -0.97 -48.67 8.73
C CYS A 900 -1.49 -48.94 10.15
N ARG A 901 -0.60 -48.78 11.15
CA ARG A 901 -0.92 -48.99 12.57
C ARG A 901 -0.83 -47.67 13.31
N ILE A 902 -1.85 -47.38 14.12
CA ILE A 902 -1.92 -46.21 14.99
C ILE A 902 -2.04 -46.71 16.43
N GLU A 903 -1.07 -46.36 17.25
CA GLU A 903 -1.04 -46.63 18.68
C GLU A 903 -1.14 -45.29 19.41
N SER A 904 -2.02 -45.19 20.41
CA SER A 904 -2.22 -43.99 21.21
C SER A 904 -2.31 -44.30 22.70
N ALA A 905 -1.71 -43.48 23.54
CA ALA A 905 -1.82 -43.57 25.00
C ALA A 905 -1.86 -42.18 25.63
N TRP A 906 -2.83 -41.95 26.53
CA TRP A 906 -2.94 -40.70 27.28
C TRP A 906 -2.21 -40.82 28.62
N ASP A 907 -1.34 -39.85 28.94
CA ASP A 907 -0.66 -39.70 30.23
C ASP A 907 -1.32 -38.57 31.03
N ASP A 908 -2.20 -38.93 31.98
CA ASP A 908 -2.91 -37.96 32.84
C ASP A 908 -1.96 -37.10 33.68
N GLY A 909 -0.84 -37.67 34.14
CA GLY A 909 0.13 -36.98 34.99
C GLY A 909 0.86 -35.85 34.26
N LYS A 910 1.00 -35.97 32.94
CA LYS A 910 1.63 -34.97 32.07
C LYS A 910 0.66 -34.22 31.16
N ALA A 911 -0.61 -34.59 31.16
CA ALA A 911 -1.61 -34.13 30.19
C ALA A 911 -1.11 -34.23 28.74
N THR A 912 -0.46 -35.35 28.41
CA THR A 912 0.21 -35.58 27.13
C THR A 912 -0.40 -36.80 26.43
N LEU A 913 -0.74 -36.64 25.16
CA LEU A 913 -1.08 -37.73 24.25
C LEU A 913 0.19 -38.26 23.59
N HIS A 914 0.50 -39.54 23.82
CA HIS A 914 1.54 -40.27 23.11
C HIS A 914 0.92 -40.95 21.89
N LEU A 915 1.43 -40.62 20.70
CA LEU A 915 0.98 -41.21 19.44
C LEU A 915 2.16 -41.80 18.68
N LYS A 916 1.88 -42.95 18.06
CA LYS A 916 2.80 -43.66 17.19
C LYS A 916 2.06 -44.14 15.96
N VAL A 917 2.56 -43.76 14.78
CA VAL A 917 2.02 -44.19 13.49
C VAL A 917 3.09 -44.92 12.72
N THR A 918 2.80 -46.15 12.30
CA THR A 918 3.66 -46.94 11.41
C THR A 918 2.98 -47.08 10.07
N SER A 919 3.57 -46.51 9.01
CA SER A 919 3.12 -46.67 7.62
C SER A 919 4.30 -47.05 6.72
N GLY A 920 4.24 -48.25 6.14
CA GLY A 920 5.35 -48.82 5.37
C GLY A 920 6.63 -48.95 6.21
N LYS A 921 7.68 -48.24 5.80
CA LYS A 921 8.97 -48.20 6.50
C LYS A 921 9.08 -47.06 7.51
N ASP A 922 8.09 -46.17 7.52
CA ASP A 922 8.14 -44.94 8.31
C ASP A 922 7.42 -45.13 9.64
N LEU A 923 8.10 -44.71 10.71
CA LEU A 923 7.59 -44.64 12.07
C LEU A 923 7.57 -43.17 12.50
N ILE A 924 6.38 -42.61 12.71
CA ILE A 924 6.18 -41.25 13.23
C ILE A 924 5.75 -41.35 14.69
N GLU A 925 6.49 -40.72 15.60
CA GLU A 925 6.21 -40.70 17.03
C GLU A 925 6.06 -39.26 17.51
N VAL A 926 5.00 -38.96 18.25
CA VAL A 926 4.77 -37.62 18.80
C VAL A 926 4.19 -37.69 20.22
N GLY A 927 4.68 -36.81 21.08
CA GLY A 927 3.98 -36.42 22.30
C GLY A 927 3.25 -35.12 22.02
N PHE A 928 1.97 -35.02 22.36
CA PHE A 928 1.15 -33.83 22.09
C PHE A 928 0.46 -33.36 23.37
N CYS A 929 0.56 -32.06 23.66
CA CYS A 929 -0.09 -31.42 24.80
C CYS A 929 -1.26 -30.55 24.31
N PRO A 930 -2.53 -31.00 24.42
CA PRO A 930 -3.68 -30.30 23.84
C PRO A 930 -3.97 -28.94 24.49
N GLY A 931 -3.54 -28.75 25.74
CA GLY A 931 -3.66 -27.48 26.47
C GLY A 931 -2.60 -26.43 26.13
N TYR A 932 -1.81 -26.63 25.07
CA TYR A 932 -0.84 -25.65 24.60
C TYR A 932 -1.55 -24.37 24.10
N LYS A 933 -1.04 -23.21 24.52
CA LYS A 933 -1.57 -21.89 24.13
C LYS A 933 -0.55 -21.08 23.33
N GLU A 934 0.65 -20.93 23.88
CA GLU A 934 1.72 -20.11 23.32
C GLU A 934 3.09 -20.52 23.88
N GLY A 935 4.15 -20.05 23.21
CA GLY A 935 5.53 -20.22 23.60
C GLY A 935 6.30 -21.20 22.73
N PRO A 936 7.40 -21.78 23.23
CA PRO A 936 8.20 -22.72 22.45
C PRO A 936 7.42 -23.97 22.06
N THR A 937 7.72 -24.51 20.87
CA THR A 937 7.07 -25.68 20.27
C THR A 937 7.21 -26.96 21.11
N ASP A 938 8.22 -27.08 21.97
CA ASP A 938 8.42 -28.24 22.86
C ASP A 938 7.33 -28.36 23.94
N LYS A 939 6.63 -27.27 24.25
CA LYS A 939 5.45 -27.28 25.12
C LYS A 939 4.23 -27.91 24.43
N ALA A 940 4.13 -27.77 23.10
CA ALA A 940 3.10 -28.44 22.31
C ALA A 940 3.52 -29.89 21.99
N PHE A 941 4.80 -30.07 21.66
CA PHE A 941 5.42 -31.33 21.28
C PHE A 941 6.60 -31.68 22.19
N PRO A 942 6.37 -32.31 23.37
CA PRO A 942 7.47 -32.74 24.24
C PRO A 942 8.51 -33.62 23.53
N TYR A 943 8.07 -34.35 22.50
CA TYR A 943 8.94 -34.95 21.50
C TYR A 943 8.18 -35.10 20.17
N ARG A 944 8.92 -35.08 19.07
CA ARG A 944 8.45 -35.50 17.74
C ARG A 944 9.59 -36.15 16.98
N ARG A 945 9.37 -37.35 16.45
CA ARG A 945 10.41 -38.17 15.82
C ARG A 945 9.88 -38.88 14.60
N VAL A 946 10.76 -39.08 13.63
CA VAL A 946 10.54 -39.93 12.46
C VAL A 946 11.72 -40.88 12.38
N ASN A 947 11.44 -42.17 12.41
CA ASN A 947 12.46 -43.23 12.35
C ASN A 947 13.57 -43.03 13.41
N GLY A 948 13.20 -42.58 14.61
CA GLY A 948 14.11 -42.32 15.73
C GLY A 948 14.89 -41.00 15.65
N GLN A 949 14.80 -40.26 14.54
CA GLN A 949 15.42 -38.95 14.38
C GLN A 949 14.43 -37.83 14.73
N TRP A 950 14.94 -36.71 15.24
CA TRP A 950 14.11 -35.54 15.51
C TRP A 950 13.47 -35.05 14.22
N ALA A 951 12.15 -34.84 14.27
CA ALA A 951 11.32 -34.64 13.08
C ALA A 951 10.57 -33.34 13.05
#